data_AF-A0A3M1LFA5-F1
#
_entry.id   AF-A0A3M1LFA5-F1
#
_cell.length_a   1.000
_cell.length_b   1.000
_cell.length_c   1.000
_cell.angle_alpha   90.00
_cell.angle_beta   90.00
_cell.angle_gamma   90.00
#
_symmetry.space_group_name_H-M   'P 1'
#
loop_
_entity.id
_entity.type
_entity.pdbx_description
1 polymer ?
#
loop_
_entity_poly.entity_id
_entity_poly.type
_entity_poly.pdbx_seq_one_letter_code
_entity_poly.pdbx_strand_id
1 'polypeptide(L)'
;MTAKDVLSYEAKDIQVLEGLEAVRRRPGMYVGGTDAKALHHLVYEVVDNSVDEALAGACDEIEVIIHQDRSVSVRDNGRGIPVDIHPEKGISALELVMTTLHAGGKFGGGGYKVSGGLHGVGVSAVNALSEWLVAEVKRNGKRYRQRYERGIPVTPVEVMGKAKGTGTTVTFRYDPTIFQGVDYRFETLAQRFREMAFLTRGVTIRLVDEREKPFPREMTFYFEGGIRSFVLYLNRNRGVLHEPIYVEKQVNGVQVEAALQYTEGYTESIYAFANTIHTVDGGTHLTGLRSAITRVINDYARKHGLLKESDENFSGEDVREGLTAIVSVKHPDPQFESQTKVKLMNAEVKGIVESVVSEALSDFLEQHPRAAKRIVQKCLTSSRARAAARKARELVIRKSALESLTLPGKLADCSERDPAKAELFIVEGDSAGGSAKQGRDRSFQAILPLRGKILNTERAGLNKVLNNKEVQAIISALGTGIGDQFNLDNLRYGRIIVMSVDGDETTFIRDSEGTIRAVKIGPFIEEVSDLTGYQVLCFDLETLRTTFKPLRAAIAHPIAEPLLEITTAYGRRVRVTASHSVFVYEGERVVTKRGDAIRPGDLLVAPRSLPLHGDGTLQQLDLLQLLLAHRESLGVEIMVRGEGIEALLKARVRAEYADQPQMVEPRVEISPTLGKLMAQRRVTLGLSQEAVCRAVGIKQPVTFYAWEKGNSRPTLTHFRRYMSLLGLDARDVADQYKIVESRLERVWNSQYTGAPRNRVRPYLRLSELRAEELQWLDGHAVVLTPLHYADQAVPRFIPVDEALMLLLGVFTAEGSLSQRGGVRFAIGSNNHSLALEVAEAIRHVFGLEARTYQYDGRVREMRVVNHVVAAFFRLLFGVGPIRASRKRIPDLVYNVPPELQLAFLRGYFLGDG
;
A
#
# COMPACT_ATOMS: atom_id res chain seq x y z
N MET A 1 47.05 32.69 -11.89
CA MET A 1 46.43 33.68 -10.99
C MET A 1 47.55 34.48 -10.34
N THR A 2 47.55 35.80 -10.54
CA THR A 2 48.48 36.73 -9.87
C THR A 2 48.16 36.81 -8.37
N ALA A 3 49.18 37.01 -7.54
CA ALA A 3 49.15 37.01 -6.07
C ALA A 3 48.38 38.21 -5.45
N LYS A 4 47.17 38.51 -5.92
CA LYS A 4 46.36 39.67 -5.50
C LYS A 4 44.94 39.36 -5.02
N ASP A 5 44.63 38.10 -4.72
CA ASP A 5 43.39 37.70 -4.04
C ASP A 5 43.72 36.95 -2.74
N VAL A 6 44.43 37.61 -1.82
CA VAL A 6 44.42 37.16 -0.42
C VAL A 6 43.08 37.63 0.14
N LEU A 7 42.12 36.72 0.27
CA LEU A 7 40.84 36.95 0.93
C LEU A 7 41.08 37.60 2.30
N SER A 8 40.60 38.82 2.52
CA SER A 8 40.65 39.43 3.85
C SER A 8 39.77 38.62 4.79
N TYR A 9 40.36 38.09 5.85
CA TYR A 9 39.64 37.45 6.95
C TYR A 9 39.84 38.30 8.20
N GLU A 10 38.92 39.24 8.42
CA GLU A 10 38.93 40.20 9.50
C GLU A 10 37.86 39.85 10.55
N ALA A 11 37.90 40.50 11.72
CA ALA A 11 36.93 40.26 12.79
C ALA A 11 35.46 40.44 12.35
N LYS A 12 35.20 41.34 11.38
CA LYS A 12 33.86 41.57 10.80
C LYS A 12 33.31 40.37 10.01
N ASP A 13 34.18 39.45 9.59
CA ASP A 13 33.80 38.24 8.83
C ASP A 13 33.40 37.09 9.78
N ILE A 14 33.61 37.25 11.09
CA ILE A 14 33.11 36.34 12.13
C ILE A 14 31.64 36.68 12.39
N GLN A 15 30.74 35.83 11.91
CA GLN A 15 29.30 35.94 12.18
C GLN A 15 28.93 35.18 13.46
N VAL A 16 28.30 35.88 14.42
CA VAL A 16 27.67 35.29 15.60
C VAL A 16 26.19 35.09 15.27
N LEU A 17 25.71 33.84 15.35
CA LEU A 17 24.30 33.53 15.16
C LEU A 17 23.61 33.57 16.53
N GLU A 18 22.77 34.58 16.74
CA GLU A 18 22.05 34.78 18.00
C GLU A 18 20.73 33.98 18.04
N GLY A 19 20.36 33.51 19.23
CA GLY A 19 19.09 32.82 19.48
C GLY A 19 18.89 31.56 18.62
N LEU A 20 17.75 31.48 17.94
CA LEU A 20 17.36 30.32 17.13
C LEU A 20 17.83 30.37 15.67
N GLU A 21 18.56 31.42 15.26
CA GLU A 21 19.08 31.50 13.88
C GLU A 21 20.06 30.36 13.57
N ALA A 22 20.86 29.96 14.56
CA ALA A 22 21.78 28.83 14.46
C ALA A 22 21.06 27.52 14.07
N VAL A 23 19.87 27.29 14.63
CA VAL A 23 19.06 26.10 14.33
C VAL A 23 18.58 26.12 12.88
N ARG A 24 18.08 27.26 12.42
CA ARG A 24 17.58 27.41 11.03
C ARG A 24 18.69 27.27 9.98
N ARG A 25 19.90 27.76 10.29
CA ARG A 25 21.07 27.64 9.40
C ARG A 25 21.64 26.22 9.35
N ARG A 26 21.56 25.48 10.46
CA ARG A 26 22.15 24.13 10.60
C ARG A 26 21.16 23.13 11.21
N PRO A 27 19.99 22.89 10.59
CA PRO A 27 18.95 22.00 11.12
C PRO A 27 19.45 20.58 11.40
N GLY A 28 20.39 20.08 10.57
CA GLY A 28 20.97 18.75 10.71
C GLY A 28 21.59 18.46 12.09
N MET A 29 22.16 19.47 12.76
CA MET A 29 22.75 19.32 14.09
C MET A 29 21.70 19.12 15.20
N TYR A 30 20.46 19.56 14.97
CA TYR A 30 19.41 19.59 15.98
C TYR A 30 18.35 18.51 15.77
N VAL A 31 17.96 18.26 14.52
CA VAL A 31 16.88 17.32 14.15
C VAL A 31 17.33 16.22 13.19
N GLY A 32 18.63 16.11 12.92
CA GLY A 32 19.22 15.00 12.16
C GLY A 32 19.05 15.07 10.64
N GLY A 33 18.54 16.19 10.09
CA GLY A 33 18.46 16.43 8.65
C GLY A 33 17.39 17.44 8.26
N THR A 34 16.99 17.41 6.99
CA THR A 34 15.85 18.17 6.43
C THR A 34 14.97 17.30 5.52
N ASP A 35 15.05 15.99 5.69
CA ASP A 35 14.27 15.00 4.96
C ASP A 35 12.94 14.68 5.69
N ALA A 36 12.19 13.69 5.18
CA ALA A 36 10.93 13.28 5.80
C ALA A 36 11.14 12.77 7.25
N LYS A 37 12.26 12.10 7.54
CA LYS A 37 12.57 11.60 8.88
C LYS A 37 12.77 12.76 9.86
N ALA A 38 13.51 13.78 9.46
CA ALA A 38 13.69 15.00 10.26
C ALA A 38 12.36 15.76 10.44
N LEU A 39 11.50 15.80 9.43
CA LEU A 39 10.17 16.41 9.54
C LEU A 39 9.30 15.70 10.59
N HIS A 40 9.28 14.36 10.58
CA HIS A 40 8.59 13.57 11.61
C HIS A 40 9.19 13.77 13.00
N HIS A 41 10.50 13.97 13.08
CA HIS A 41 11.20 14.24 14.34
C HIS A 41 10.70 15.51 15.04
N LEU A 42 10.26 16.53 14.29
CA LEU A 42 9.63 17.72 14.87
C LEU A 42 8.38 17.36 15.68
N VAL A 43 7.56 16.45 15.15
CA VAL A 43 6.35 15.98 15.85
C VAL A 43 6.74 15.17 17.09
N TYR A 44 7.76 14.32 16.98
CA TYR A 44 8.25 13.53 18.10
C TYR A 44 8.71 14.39 19.27
N GLU A 45 9.44 15.48 19.01
CA GLU A 45 9.92 16.38 20.08
C GLU A 45 8.78 17.05 20.85
N VAL A 46 7.66 17.37 20.20
CA VAL A 46 6.48 17.93 20.88
C VAL A 46 5.73 16.86 21.67
N VAL A 47 5.55 15.67 21.08
CA VAL A 47 4.88 14.54 21.74
C VAL A 47 5.71 14.01 22.92
N ASP A 48 7.03 13.97 22.82
CA ASP A 48 7.93 13.55 23.90
C ASP A 48 7.77 14.43 25.15
N ASN A 49 7.53 15.74 24.98
CA ASN A 49 7.21 16.62 26.11
C ASN A 49 5.86 16.28 26.75
N SER A 50 4.87 15.88 25.94
CA SER A 50 3.56 15.42 26.44
C SER A 50 3.69 14.08 27.18
N VAL A 51 4.54 13.18 26.67
CA VAL A 51 4.88 11.91 27.30
C VAL A 51 5.64 12.12 28.61
N ASP A 52 6.51 13.12 28.70
CA ASP A 52 7.18 13.48 29.96
C ASP A 52 6.18 13.92 31.05
N GLU A 53 5.11 14.65 30.70
CA GLU A 53 4.00 14.92 31.64
C GLU A 53 3.29 13.64 32.07
N ALA A 54 3.15 12.68 31.17
CA ALA A 54 2.53 11.40 31.46
C ALA A 54 3.40 10.52 32.36
N LEU A 55 4.72 10.50 32.13
CA LEU A 55 5.69 9.83 32.99
C LEU A 55 5.75 10.45 34.40
N ALA A 56 5.43 11.74 34.52
CA ALA A 56 5.23 12.41 35.80
C ALA A 56 3.87 12.12 36.46
N GLY A 57 3.00 11.35 35.81
CA GLY A 57 1.66 10.99 36.30
C GLY A 57 0.64 12.12 36.20
N ALA A 58 0.90 13.16 35.39
CA ALA A 58 0.04 14.33 35.28
C ALA A 58 -0.76 14.40 33.96
N CYS A 59 -0.48 13.53 33.00
CA CYS A 59 -1.14 13.45 31.70
C CYS A 59 -1.57 12.00 31.43
N ASP A 60 -2.78 11.82 30.92
CA ASP A 60 -3.32 10.51 30.50
C ASP A 60 -3.90 10.53 29.07
N GLU A 61 -4.02 11.70 28.44
CA GLU A 61 -4.55 11.85 27.09
C GLU A 61 -3.65 12.77 26.25
N ILE A 62 -3.19 12.26 25.10
CA ILE A 62 -2.41 12.99 24.10
C ILE A 62 -3.12 12.86 22.75
N GLU A 63 -3.36 13.98 22.09
CA GLU A 63 -4.01 14.06 20.79
C GLU A 63 -3.08 14.74 19.78
N VAL A 64 -2.85 14.07 18.66
CA VAL A 64 -2.03 14.54 17.54
C VAL A 64 -2.90 14.64 16.30
N ILE A 65 -3.02 15.84 15.73
CA ILE A 65 -3.85 16.11 14.55
C ILE A 65 -2.95 16.66 13.44
N ILE A 66 -3.00 16.03 12.27
CA ILE A 66 -2.41 16.55 11.04
C ILE A 66 -3.53 17.24 10.26
N HIS A 67 -3.44 18.56 10.12
CA HIS A 67 -4.45 19.40 9.49
C HIS A 67 -4.31 19.44 7.96
N GLN A 68 -5.36 19.91 7.29
CA GLN A 68 -5.40 20.03 5.82
C GLN A 68 -4.35 20.99 5.24
N ASP A 69 -3.93 21.99 6.01
CA ASP A 69 -2.91 22.97 5.65
C ASP A 69 -1.47 22.48 5.92
N ARG A 70 -1.33 21.21 6.33
CA ARG A 70 -0.08 20.56 6.78
C ARG A 70 0.48 21.15 8.07
N SER A 71 -0.32 21.81 8.89
CA SER A 71 0.03 22.06 10.29
C SER A 71 -0.23 20.81 11.15
N VAL A 72 0.48 20.69 12.26
CA VAL A 72 0.30 19.64 13.25
C VAL A 72 -0.03 20.26 14.59
N SER A 73 -1.11 19.78 15.21
CA SER A 73 -1.45 20.10 16.60
C SER A 73 -1.13 18.91 17.49
N VAL A 74 -0.40 19.16 18.58
CA VAL A 74 -0.21 18.20 19.68
C VAL A 74 -0.85 18.80 20.93
N ARG A 75 -1.80 18.08 21.51
CA ARG A 75 -2.54 18.48 22.70
C ARG A 75 -2.37 17.45 23.79
N ASP A 76 -2.01 17.90 24.98
CA ASP A 76 -1.97 17.11 26.21
C ASP A 76 -2.94 17.65 27.25
N ASN A 77 -3.24 16.84 28.26
CA ASN A 77 -3.97 17.25 29.45
C ASN A 77 -3.10 17.31 30.71
N GLY A 78 -1.79 17.54 30.55
CA GLY A 78 -0.79 17.66 31.60
C GLY A 78 -0.94 18.91 32.47
N ARG A 79 0.12 19.29 33.19
CA ARG A 79 0.12 20.47 34.08
C ARG A 79 0.06 21.81 33.32
N GLY A 80 0.46 21.81 32.05
CA GLY A 80 0.64 23.01 31.23
C GLY A 80 1.98 23.70 31.47
N ILE A 81 2.64 24.18 30.41
CA ILE A 81 3.91 24.94 30.50
C ILE A 81 3.74 26.15 31.44
N PRO A 82 4.69 26.44 32.35
CA PRO A 82 4.61 27.63 33.20
C PRO A 82 4.52 28.93 32.38
N VAL A 83 3.64 29.85 32.80
CA VAL A 83 3.39 31.13 32.11
C VAL A 83 3.86 32.34 32.91
N ASP A 84 4.30 32.11 34.15
CA ASP A 84 4.81 33.15 35.04
C ASP A 84 6.13 33.73 34.51
N ILE A 85 6.45 34.97 34.89
CA ILE A 85 7.71 35.62 34.52
C ILE A 85 8.89 34.90 35.16
N HIS A 86 9.89 34.54 34.37
CA HIS A 86 11.11 33.90 34.85
C HIS A 86 11.97 34.94 35.60
N PRO A 87 12.37 34.68 36.87
CA PRO A 87 12.96 35.69 37.75
C PRO A 87 14.26 36.28 37.20
N GLU A 88 15.10 35.49 36.52
CA GLU A 88 16.39 35.94 35.99
C GLU A 88 16.32 36.51 34.56
N LYS A 89 15.32 36.11 33.77
CA LYS A 89 15.26 36.41 32.33
C LYS A 89 14.25 37.51 32.00
N GLY A 90 13.34 37.82 32.92
CA GLY A 90 12.37 38.91 32.77
C GLY A 90 11.27 38.67 31.72
N ILE A 91 11.28 37.54 31.02
CA ILE A 91 10.24 37.08 30.08
C ILE A 91 9.44 35.92 30.68
N SER A 92 8.28 35.62 30.11
CA SER A 92 7.48 34.47 30.57
C SER A 92 8.24 33.16 30.38
N ALA A 93 8.02 32.20 31.27
CA ALA A 93 8.62 30.87 31.14
C ALA A 93 8.18 30.16 29.84
N LEU A 94 6.95 30.41 29.36
CA LEU A 94 6.45 29.92 28.08
C LEU A 94 7.30 30.45 26.91
N GLU A 95 7.56 31.75 26.89
CA GLU A 95 8.40 32.37 25.87
C GLU A 95 9.84 31.88 25.95
N LEU A 96 10.38 31.77 27.17
CA LEU A 96 11.75 31.32 27.40
C LEU A 96 12.00 29.92 26.83
N VAL A 97 11.13 28.95 27.11
CA VAL A 97 11.30 27.56 26.60
C VAL A 97 11.08 27.44 25.09
N MET A 98 10.30 28.34 24.49
CA MET A 98 10.03 28.34 23.05
C MET A 98 11.13 29.03 22.23
N THR A 99 11.88 29.96 22.84
CA THR A 99 12.81 30.86 22.12
C THR A 99 14.27 30.66 22.48
N THR A 100 14.58 30.00 23.60
CA THR A 100 15.95 29.86 24.11
C THR A 100 16.37 28.40 24.13
N LEU A 101 17.49 28.10 23.46
CA LEU A 101 18.13 26.79 23.54
C LEU A 101 18.61 26.51 24.97
N HIS A 102 18.50 25.24 25.38
CA HIS A 102 18.89 24.79 26.72
C HIS A 102 18.08 25.43 27.86
N ALA A 103 16.86 25.86 27.58
CA ALA A 103 15.93 26.36 28.59
C ALA A 103 14.82 25.32 28.86
N GLY A 104 14.71 24.87 30.12
CA GLY A 104 13.65 23.93 30.50
C GLY A 104 13.71 23.50 31.96
N GLY A 105 12.58 23.04 32.51
CA GLY A 105 12.48 22.54 33.89
C GLY A 105 13.13 21.18 34.14
N LYS A 106 13.89 20.67 33.16
CA LYS A 106 14.45 19.30 33.13
C LYS A 106 15.88 19.21 33.67
N PHE A 107 16.55 20.34 33.92
CA PHE A 107 17.95 20.40 34.37
C PHE A 107 18.16 20.48 35.89
N GLY A 108 17.08 20.68 36.68
CA GLY A 108 17.19 21.03 38.10
C GLY A 108 16.59 20.00 39.08
N GLY A 109 16.27 18.78 38.63
CA GLY A 109 15.70 17.70 39.46
C GLY A 109 14.29 17.93 40.04
N GLY A 110 13.78 19.17 40.06
CA GLY A 110 12.49 19.52 40.67
C GLY A 110 11.26 19.40 39.77
N GLY A 111 11.40 19.47 38.44
CA GLY A 111 10.27 19.50 37.50
C GLY A 111 9.78 18.12 37.01
N TYR A 112 10.72 17.20 36.76
CA TYR A 112 10.47 15.82 36.32
C TYR A 112 11.47 14.88 37.01
N LYS A 113 10.98 13.76 37.57
CA LYS A 113 11.85 12.73 38.16
C LYS A 113 12.52 11.84 37.11
N VAL A 114 11.88 11.66 35.96
CA VAL A 114 12.33 10.89 34.79
C VAL A 114 11.80 11.61 33.55
N SER A 115 12.64 11.84 32.55
CA SER A 115 12.25 12.51 31.29
C SER A 115 13.14 12.06 30.13
N GLY A 116 12.57 11.94 28.93
CA GLY A 116 13.34 11.70 27.71
C GLY A 116 14.02 12.95 27.16
N GLY A 117 13.51 14.15 27.46
CA GLY A 117 13.99 15.41 26.89
C GLY A 117 15.12 16.09 27.67
N LEU A 118 16.35 15.61 27.60
CA LEU A 118 17.41 16.07 28.52
C LEU A 118 18.12 17.39 28.15
N HIS A 119 18.02 17.82 26.89
CA HIS A 119 18.89 18.89 26.38
C HIS A 119 18.23 20.27 26.34
N GLY A 120 16.91 20.36 26.57
CA GLY A 120 16.19 21.65 26.57
C GLY A 120 16.18 22.37 25.21
N VAL A 121 16.31 21.64 24.11
CA VAL A 121 16.43 22.20 22.74
C VAL A 121 15.25 21.81 21.84
N GLY A 122 14.53 20.73 22.15
CA GLY A 122 13.52 20.12 21.29
C GLY A 122 12.45 21.10 20.78
N VAL A 123 11.61 21.62 21.68
CA VAL A 123 10.48 22.48 21.29
C VAL A 123 10.92 23.83 20.71
N SER A 124 12.06 24.37 21.17
CA SER A 124 12.66 25.57 20.58
C SER A 124 13.18 25.31 19.16
N ALA A 125 13.70 24.12 18.86
CA ALA A 125 14.08 23.74 17.51
C ALA A 125 12.86 23.57 16.60
N VAL A 126 11.76 22.99 17.12
CA VAL A 126 10.47 22.94 16.40
C VAL A 126 9.99 24.35 16.07
N ASN A 127 10.02 25.27 17.04
CA ASN A 127 9.65 26.67 16.81
C ASN A 127 10.53 27.33 15.74
N ALA A 128 11.85 27.17 15.84
CA ALA A 128 12.82 27.70 14.87
C ALA A 128 12.55 27.20 13.45
N LEU A 129 12.23 25.91 13.30
CA LEU A 129 12.06 25.22 12.02
C LEU A 129 10.62 25.26 11.47
N SER A 130 9.73 26.00 12.14
CA SER A 130 8.36 26.23 11.71
C SER A 130 8.23 27.56 10.98
N GLU A 131 7.33 27.62 9.98
CA GLU A 131 6.86 28.87 9.40
C GLU A 131 6.17 29.70 10.49
N TRP A 132 5.27 29.06 11.23
CA TRP A 132 4.61 29.61 12.41
C TRP A 132 4.35 28.53 13.45
N LEU A 133 4.29 28.94 14.71
CA LEU A 133 3.92 28.10 15.86
C LEU A 133 2.99 28.88 16.79
N VAL A 134 1.98 28.21 17.34
CA VAL A 134 1.08 28.73 18.36
C VAL A 134 1.13 27.79 19.56
N ALA A 135 1.42 28.35 20.73
CA ALA A 135 1.36 27.62 22.00
C ALA A 135 0.18 28.15 22.82
N GLU A 136 -0.74 27.25 23.17
CA GLU A 136 -1.85 27.52 24.07
C GLU A 136 -1.69 26.72 25.36
N VAL A 137 -1.81 27.39 26.51
CA VAL A 137 -1.66 26.77 27.82
C VAL A 137 -2.92 26.97 28.64
N LYS A 138 -3.46 25.89 29.21
CA LYS A 138 -4.50 25.95 30.25
C LYS A 138 -3.85 25.74 31.60
N ARG A 139 -3.84 26.78 32.44
CA ARG A 139 -3.24 26.73 33.78
C ARG A 139 -3.88 27.78 34.69
N ASN A 140 -3.98 27.50 35.98
CA ASN A 140 -4.53 28.43 36.99
C ASN A 140 -5.94 28.98 36.62
N GLY A 141 -6.80 28.14 36.01
CA GLY A 141 -8.17 28.51 35.61
C GLY A 141 -8.28 29.47 34.41
N LYS A 142 -7.17 29.72 33.71
CA LYS A 142 -7.09 30.62 32.54
C LYS A 142 -6.51 29.89 31.33
N ARG A 143 -6.84 30.38 30.13
CA ARG A 143 -6.18 29.99 28.88
C ARG A 143 -5.23 31.11 28.46
N TYR A 144 -3.99 30.74 28.16
CA TYR A 144 -2.95 31.62 27.66
C TYR A 144 -2.61 31.23 26.22
N ARG A 145 -2.20 32.20 25.40
CA ARG A 145 -1.79 31.97 24.01
C ARG A 145 -0.59 32.83 23.66
N GLN A 146 0.36 32.26 22.92
CA GLN A 146 1.46 33.01 22.31
C GLN A 146 1.71 32.50 20.89
N ARG A 147 1.95 33.42 19.94
CA ARG A 147 2.26 33.10 18.54
C ARG A 147 3.71 33.44 18.23
N TYR A 148 4.31 32.60 17.40
CA TYR A 148 5.68 32.71 16.91
C TYR A 148 5.71 32.57 15.39
N GLU A 149 6.67 33.25 14.76
CA GLU A 149 6.99 33.10 13.34
C GLU A 149 8.49 32.86 13.20
N ARG A 150 8.87 31.71 12.64
CA ARG A 150 10.28 31.30 12.48
C ARG A 150 11.13 31.40 13.75
N GLY A 151 10.56 31.03 14.90
CA GLY A 151 11.22 31.09 16.21
C GLY A 151 11.11 32.42 16.95
N ILE A 152 10.55 33.46 16.33
CA ILE A 152 10.45 34.80 16.92
C ILE A 152 9.04 35.02 17.49
N PRO A 153 8.88 35.45 18.76
CA PRO A 153 7.58 35.77 19.32
C PRO A 153 6.99 37.01 18.62
N VAL A 154 5.78 36.89 18.07
CA VAL A 154 5.08 38.00 17.39
C VAL A 154 3.95 38.60 18.25
N THR A 155 3.60 37.94 19.35
CA THR A 155 2.67 38.44 20.36
C THR A 155 3.27 38.26 21.76
N PRO A 156 2.89 39.09 22.74
CA PRO A 156 3.09 38.76 24.15
C PRO A 156 2.25 37.52 24.53
N VAL A 157 2.42 37.01 25.75
CA VAL A 157 1.54 35.98 26.30
C VAL A 157 0.16 36.59 26.59
N GLU A 158 -0.82 36.25 25.76
CA GLU A 158 -2.19 36.76 25.84
C GLU A 158 -3.05 35.91 26.79
N VAL A 159 -3.86 36.57 27.64
CA VAL A 159 -4.87 35.87 28.47
C VAL A 159 -6.17 35.79 27.68
N MET A 160 -6.49 34.60 27.17
CA MET A 160 -7.65 34.33 26.31
C MET A 160 -8.96 34.06 27.07
N GLY A 161 -8.98 34.33 28.39
CA GLY A 161 -10.14 34.17 29.27
C GLY A 161 -10.07 32.96 30.23
N LYS A 162 -11.20 32.65 30.86
CA LYS A 162 -11.34 31.52 31.80
C LYS A 162 -11.34 30.18 31.06
N ALA A 163 -10.69 29.17 31.62
CA ALA A 163 -10.69 27.81 31.07
C ALA A 163 -10.80 26.77 32.19
N LYS A 164 -11.42 25.63 31.87
CA LYS A 164 -11.47 24.45 32.73
C LYS A 164 -10.36 23.48 32.33
N GLY A 165 -9.86 22.74 33.32
CA GLY A 165 -8.76 21.77 33.15
C GLY A 165 -7.39 22.41 33.02
N THR A 166 -6.40 21.57 32.76
CA THR A 166 -5.00 21.94 32.51
C THR A 166 -4.51 21.32 31.20
N GLY A 167 -3.33 21.71 30.74
CA GLY A 167 -2.65 21.10 29.60
C GLY A 167 -2.06 22.12 28.63
N THR A 168 -1.34 21.61 27.64
CA THR A 168 -0.75 22.42 26.57
C THR A 168 -1.27 21.96 25.21
N THR A 169 -1.47 22.91 24.31
CA THR A 169 -1.64 22.65 22.88
C THR A 169 -0.56 23.40 22.13
N VAL A 170 0.25 22.68 21.35
CA VAL A 170 1.23 23.26 20.45
C VAL A 170 0.81 22.94 19.03
N THR A 171 0.51 23.98 18.26
CA THR A 171 0.18 23.86 16.83
C THR A 171 1.27 24.53 16.03
N PHE A 172 1.84 23.83 15.07
CA PHE A 172 2.92 24.38 14.23
C PHE A 172 2.79 23.92 12.79
N ARG A 173 3.30 24.74 11.87
CA ARG A 173 3.45 24.40 10.45
C ARG A 173 4.93 24.50 10.11
N TYR A 174 5.52 23.41 9.64
CA TYR A 174 6.94 23.37 9.27
C TYR A 174 7.26 24.42 8.19
N ASP A 175 8.49 24.94 8.18
CA ASP A 175 8.90 25.93 7.17
C ASP A 175 9.21 25.24 5.83
N PRO A 176 8.42 25.45 4.76
CA PRO A 176 8.63 24.81 3.47
C PRO A 176 9.90 25.30 2.75
N THR A 177 10.52 26.39 3.20
CA THR A 177 11.82 26.83 2.69
C THR A 177 12.97 25.93 3.16
N ILE A 178 12.82 25.30 4.33
CA ILE A 178 13.78 24.37 4.93
C ILE A 178 13.46 22.93 4.52
N PHE A 179 12.19 22.53 4.62
CA PHE A 179 11.73 21.17 4.30
C PHE A 179 11.07 21.14 2.92
N GLN A 180 11.88 20.89 1.89
CA GLN A 180 11.44 20.92 0.49
C GLN A 180 11.02 19.52 0.01
N GLY A 181 9.84 19.41 -0.60
CA GLY A 181 9.37 18.17 -1.23
C GLY A 181 9.01 17.03 -0.26
N VAL A 182 8.87 17.32 1.03
CA VAL A 182 8.53 16.34 2.08
C VAL A 182 7.17 16.65 2.70
N ASP A 183 6.50 15.61 3.22
CA ASP A 183 5.20 15.71 3.89
C ASP A 183 5.10 14.64 4.99
N TYR A 184 4.18 14.82 5.94
CA TYR A 184 3.96 13.87 7.02
C TYR A 184 3.35 12.57 6.50
N ARG A 185 3.94 11.44 6.87
CA ARG A 185 3.39 10.09 6.66
C ARG A 185 2.67 9.58 7.91
N PHE A 186 1.40 9.22 7.76
CA PHE A 186 0.55 8.73 8.84
C PHE A 186 1.10 7.44 9.47
N GLU A 187 1.50 6.47 8.66
CA GLU A 187 1.96 5.14 9.10
C GLU A 187 3.20 5.23 9.98
N THR A 188 4.13 6.13 9.63
CA THR A 188 5.36 6.37 10.38
C THR A 188 5.06 6.92 11.78
N LEU A 189 4.18 7.92 11.87
CA LEU A 189 3.72 8.48 13.14
C LEU A 189 2.91 7.47 13.96
N ALA A 190 1.99 6.76 13.30
CA ALA A 190 1.14 5.73 13.92
C ALA A 190 1.97 4.59 14.53
N GLN A 191 3.03 4.16 13.84
CA GLN A 191 3.95 3.17 14.40
C GLN A 191 4.65 3.70 15.65
N ARG A 192 5.20 4.93 15.59
CA ARG A 192 5.91 5.53 16.72
C ARG A 192 5.00 5.74 17.94
N PHE A 193 3.78 6.24 17.73
CA PHE A 193 2.83 6.47 18.83
C PHE A 193 2.28 5.18 19.42
N ARG A 194 2.17 4.12 18.63
CA ARG A 194 1.87 2.78 19.16
C ARG A 194 2.98 2.30 20.10
N GLU A 195 4.25 2.44 19.70
CA GLU A 195 5.39 2.08 20.54
C GLU A 195 5.40 2.88 21.86
N MET A 196 5.17 4.20 21.78
CA MET A 196 5.06 5.06 22.96
C MET A 196 3.94 4.61 23.90
N ALA A 197 2.74 4.35 23.37
CA ALA A 197 1.60 3.91 24.18
C ALA A 197 1.84 2.57 24.89
N PHE A 198 2.67 1.67 24.33
CA PHE A 198 3.10 0.47 25.04
C PHE A 198 4.07 0.76 26.21
N LEU A 199 4.87 1.81 26.11
CA LEU A 199 5.86 2.19 27.13
C LEU A 199 5.24 3.06 28.23
N THR A 200 4.12 3.73 27.94
CA THR A 200 3.39 4.61 28.86
C THR A 200 2.01 4.03 29.17
N ARG A 201 1.98 3.08 30.12
CA ARG A 201 0.74 2.40 30.53
C ARG A 201 -0.36 3.37 30.92
N GLY A 202 -1.57 3.11 30.43
CA GLY A 202 -2.74 3.92 30.77
C GLY A 202 -2.81 5.28 30.06
N VAL A 203 -1.87 5.60 29.17
CA VAL A 203 -1.91 6.83 28.37
C VAL A 203 -2.60 6.54 27.04
N THR A 204 -3.59 7.36 26.71
CA THR A 204 -4.27 7.33 25.42
C THR A 204 -3.57 8.27 24.45
N ILE A 205 -3.10 7.75 23.31
CA ILE A 205 -2.56 8.57 22.22
C ILE A 205 -3.48 8.45 21.01
N ARG A 206 -4.09 9.57 20.60
CA ARG A 206 -4.98 9.66 19.44
C ARG A 206 -4.25 10.36 18.29
N LEU A 207 -4.17 9.73 17.13
CA LEU A 207 -3.62 10.30 15.89
C LEU A 207 -4.73 10.48 14.86
N VAL A 208 -4.89 11.69 14.34
CA VAL A 208 -5.89 12.06 13.32
C VAL A 208 -5.20 12.72 12.13
N ASP A 209 -5.59 12.36 10.91
CA ASP A 209 -5.14 12.99 9.68
C ASP A 209 -6.34 13.49 8.86
N GLU A 210 -6.54 14.80 8.89
CA GLU A 210 -7.64 15.51 8.24
C GLU A 210 -7.42 15.72 6.73
N ARG A 211 -6.24 15.33 6.22
CA ARG A 211 -5.92 15.44 4.78
C ARG A 211 -6.62 14.34 3.97
N GLU A 212 -6.95 13.20 4.58
CA GLU A 212 -7.66 12.10 3.94
C GLU A 212 -9.16 12.42 3.73
N LYS A 213 -9.74 11.92 2.63
CA LYS A 213 -11.14 12.18 2.21
C LYS A 213 -11.82 10.88 1.78
N PRO A 214 -13.14 10.72 1.99
CA PRO A 214 -14.10 11.74 2.46
C PRO A 214 -14.09 11.99 3.97
N PHE A 215 -13.50 11.11 4.77
CA PHE A 215 -13.39 11.24 6.22
C PHE A 215 -11.91 11.27 6.64
N PRO A 216 -11.56 11.97 7.74
CA PRO A 216 -10.24 11.89 8.33
C PRO A 216 -9.86 10.45 8.69
N ARG A 217 -8.60 10.11 8.53
CA ARG A 217 -8.07 8.84 9.03
C ARG A 217 -7.66 9.01 10.48
N GLU A 218 -8.09 8.09 11.35
CA GLU A 218 -7.75 8.15 12.77
C GLU A 218 -7.30 6.80 13.31
N MET A 219 -6.41 6.83 14.30
CA MET A 219 -6.00 5.68 15.10
C MET A 219 -5.80 6.11 16.55
N THR A 220 -6.34 5.33 17.48
CA THR A 220 -6.17 5.53 18.92
C THR A 220 -5.40 4.36 19.52
N PHE A 221 -4.42 4.66 20.37
CA PHE A 221 -3.56 3.70 21.04
C PHE A 221 -3.75 3.79 22.55
N TYR A 222 -4.09 2.68 23.19
CA TYR A 222 -4.23 2.54 24.63
C TYR A 222 -3.85 1.11 25.04
N PHE A 223 -2.90 0.97 25.97
CA PHE A 223 -2.41 -0.34 26.40
C PHE A 223 -2.16 -0.37 27.91
N GLU A 224 -2.89 -1.22 28.64
CA GLU A 224 -2.68 -1.42 30.07
C GLU A 224 -1.54 -2.40 30.36
N GLY A 225 -1.37 -3.42 29.51
CA GLY A 225 -0.34 -4.46 29.69
C GLY A 225 1.08 -4.04 29.34
N GLY A 226 1.31 -2.77 28.97
CA GLY A 226 2.62 -2.19 28.71
C GLY A 226 3.51 -3.00 27.74
N ILE A 227 4.80 -3.13 28.05
CA ILE A 227 5.75 -3.84 27.18
C ILE A 227 5.46 -5.35 27.09
N ARG A 228 4.74 -5.94 28.04
CA ARG A 228 4.26 -7.33 27.94
C ARG A 228 3.31 -7.48 26.76
N SER A 229 2.35 -6.56 26.62
CA SER A 229 1.46 -6.50 25.44
C SER A 229 2.23 -6.20 24.16
N PHE A 230 3.33 -5.45 24.24
CA PHE A 230 4.16 -5.15 23.08
C PHE A 230 4.89 -6.41 22.55
N VAL A 231 5.47 -7.23 23.42
CA VAL A 231 6.05 -8.52 23.01
C VAL A 231 5.01 -9.43 22.35
N LEU A 232 3.80 -9.52 22.91
CA LEU A 232 2.69 -10.27 22.32
C LEU A 232 2.31 -9.73 20.94
N TYR A 233 2.25 -8.40 20.80
CA TYR A 233 1.96 -7.75 19.52
C TYR A 233 3.02 -8.08 18.45
N LEU A 234 4.31 -8.06 18.81
CA LEU A 234 5.41 -8.40 17.91
C LEU A 234 5.39 -9.88 17.48
N ASN A 235 4.92 -10.77 18.36
CA ASN A 235 4.86 -12.21 18.12
C ASN A 235 3.51 -12.73 17.59
N ARG A 236 2.51 -11.87 17.33
CA ARG A 236 1.16 -12.27 16.92
C ARG A 236 1.08 -13.22 15.71
N ASN A 237 2.08 -13.18 14.83
CA ASN A 237 2.18 -14.00 13.61
C ASN A 237 3.29 -15.06 13.70
N ARG A 238 3.83 -15.35 14.89
CA ARG A 238 4.94 -16.30 15.12
C ARG A 238 4.48 -17.41 16.07
N GLY A 239 4.94 -18.65 15.84
CA GLY A 239 4.77 -19.74 16.80
C GLY A 239 5.58 -19.47 18.07
N VAL A 240 4.95 -19.41 19.24
CA VAL A 240 5.59 -19.09 20.51
C VAL A 240 5.93 -20.35 21.32
N LEU A 241 7.02 -20.30 22.08
CA LEU A 241 7.45 -21.43 22.91
C LEU A 241 6.84 -21.41 24.32
N HIS A 242 6.46 -20.23 24.81
CA HIS A 242 5.94 -20.02 26.16
C HIS A 242 5.26 -18.65 26.30
N GLU A 243 4.57 -18.44 27.42
CA GLU A 243 4.02 -17.12 27.81
C GLU A 243 5.14 -16.10 28.09
N PRO A 244 4.92 -14.79 27.85
CA PRO A 244 5.96 -13.78 28.06
C PRO A 244 6.48 -13.77 29.51
N ILE A 245 7.80 -13.82 29.65
CA ILE A 245 8.52 -13.56 30.89
C ILE A 245 8.50 -12.06 31.09
N TYR A 246 8.06 -11.58 32.25
CA TYR A 246 7.91 -10.16 32.53
C TYR A 246 8.47 -9.82 33.90
N VAL A 247 9.21 -8.72 33.99
CA VAL A 247 9.74 -8.20 35.25
C VAL A 247 9.70 -6.67 35.26
N GLU A 248 9.38 -6.12 36.42
CA GLU A 248 9.48 -4.69 36.71
C GLU A 248 10.03 -4.50 38.12
N LYS A 249 11.15 -3.79 38.23
CA LYS A 249 11.83 -3.58 39.50
C LYS A 249 12.55 -2.24 39.50
N GLN A 250 12.52 -1.55 40.63
CA GLN A 250 13.29 -0.32 40.83
C GLN A 250 14.51 -0.63 41.71
N VAL A 251 15.69 -0.23 41.23
CA VAL A 251 16.97 -0.43 41.92
C VAL A 251 17.78 0.85 41.82
N ASN A 252 18.24 1.38 42.96
CA ASN A 252 19.05 2.60 43.03
C ASN A 252 18.45 3.81 42.27
N GLY A 253 17.12 3.96 42.31
CA GLY A 253 16.42 5.04 41.61
C GLY A 253 16.16 4.79 40.12
N VAL A 254 16.69 3.72 39.54
CA VAL A 254 16.46 3.30 38.15
C VAL A 254 15.36 2.26 38.11
N GLN A 255 14.28 2.52 37.36
CA GLN A 255 13.23 1.51 37.14
C GLN A 255 13.57 0.72 35.87
N VAL A 256 13.62 -0.60 36.00
CA VAL A 256 13.83 -1.53 34.88
C VAL A 256 12.55 -2.30 34.65
N GLU A 257 12.10 -2.31 33.41
CA GLU A 257 10.98 -3.11 32.93
C GLU A 257 11.49 -3.96 31.76
N ALA A 258 11.34 -5.29 31.82
CA ALA A 258 11.75 -6.18 30.74
C ALA A 258 10.70 -7.24 30.44
N ALA A 259 10.50 -7.53 29.15
CA ALA A 259 9.64 -8.62 28.68
C ALA A 259 10.36 -9.47 27.64
N LEU A 260 10.29 -10.79 27.76
CA LEU A 260 10.98 -11.74 26.87
C LEU A 260 10.04 -12.88 26.46
N GLN A 261 10.10 -13.28 25.19
CA GLN A 261 9.38 -14.44 24.70
C GLN A 261 10.16 -15.10 23.56
N TYR A 262 10.42 -16.41 23.70
CA TYR A 262 11.01 -17.21 22.63
C TYR A 262 9.94 -17.68 21.64
N THR A 263 10.34 -17.69 20.37
CA THR A 263 9.54 -18.18 19.25
C THR A 263 10.23 -19.36 18.57
N GLU A 264 9.50 -20.01 17.67
CA GLU A 264 10.03 -21.06 16.80
C GLU A 264 10.94 -20.50 15.69
N GLY A 265 10.85 -19.19 15.41
CA GLY A 265 11.64 -18.51 14.38
C GLY A 265 13.14 -18.48 14.68
N TYR A 266 13.94 -18.07 13.69
CA TYR A 266 15.41 -18.06 13.80
C TYR A 266 15.99 -16.66 14.06
N THR A 267 15.19 -15.60 13.90
CA THR A 267 15.65 -14.22 14.00
C THR A 267 15.49 -13.68 15.42
N GLU A 268 16.49 -12.91 15.90
CA GLU A 268 16.36 -12.15 17.15
C GLU A 268 15.59 -10.84 16.88
N SER A 269 14.77 -10.41 17.85
CA SER A 269 14.00 -9.15 17.77
C SER A 269 14.06 -8.47 19.13
N ILE A 270 15.12 -7.69 19.38
CA ILE A 270 15.36 -7.05 20.67
C ILE A 270 15.23 -5.54 20.54
N TYR A 271 14.39 -4.93 21.38
CA TYR A 271 14.16 -3.49 21.41
C TYR A 271 14.58 -2.93 22.77
N ALA A 272 15.35 -1.86 22.75
CA ALA A 272 15.90 -1.25 23.96
C ALA A 272 15.46 0.20 24.08
N PHE A 273 14.91 0.56 25.24
CA PHE A 273 14.36 1.87 25.52
C PHE A 273 14.98 2.47 26.78
N ALA A 274 15.25 3.77 26.74
CA ALA A 274 15.64 4.57 27.90
C ALA A 274 14.76 5.82 27.95
N ASN A 275 13.99 6.00 29.03
CA ASN A 275 13.01 7.08 29.19
C ASN A 275 12.13 7.23 27.94
N THR A 276 11.48 6.13 27.53
CA THR A 276 10.60 6.00 26.33
C THR A 276 11.27 6.24 24.96
N ILE A 277 12.56 6.58 24.94
CA ILE A 277 13.34 6.76 23.70
C ILE A 277 13.90 5.42 23.26
N HIS A 278 13.76 5.11 21.96
CA HIS A 278 14.30 3.89 21.38
C HIS A 278 15.79 4.07 21.08
N THR A 279 16.65 3.36 21.80
CA THR A 279 18.09 3.38 21.60
C THR A 279 18.45 2.34 20.54
N VAL A 280 18.40 2.73 19.27
CA VAL A 280 18.61 1.84 18.11
C VAL A 280 19.99 1.17 18.09
N ASP A 281 21.01 1.85 18.60
CA ASP A 281 22.38 1.32 18.70
C ASP A 281 22.62 0.61 20.05
N GLY A 282 21.56 0.47 20.85
CA GLY A 282 21.57 -0.20 22.14
C GLY A 282 22.18 0.65 23.25
N GLY A 283 23.12 0.08 24.00
CA GLY A 283 23.72 0.72 25.17
C GLY A 283 23.87 -0.24 26.34
N THR A 284 24.20 0.32 27.50
CA THR A 284 24.52 -0.45 28.72
C THR A 284 23.37 -1.33 29.21
N HIS A 285 22.12 -0.89 29.09
CA HIS A 285 20.91 -1.68 29.36
C HIS A 285 20.77 -2.89 28.44
N LEU A 286 20.98 -2.74 27.13
CA LEU A 286 20.95 -3.85 26.19
C LEU A 286 22.06 -4.86 26.47
N THR A 287 23.27 -4.38 26.80
CA THR A 287 24.38 -5.25 27.20
C THR A 287 24.03 -6.04 28.45
N GLY A 288 23.44 -5.40 29.47
CA GLY A 288 22.99 -6.08 30.70
C GLY A 288 21.97 -7.17 30.43
N LEU A 289 20.95 -6.88 29.60
CA LEU A 289 19.95 -7.86 29.15
C LEU A 289 20.60 -9.08 28.48
N ARG A 290 21.51 -8.84 27.52
CA ARG A 290 22.20 -9.90 26.77
C ARG A 290 23.06 -10.76 27.69
N SER A 291 23.83 -10.15 28.59
CA SER A 291 24.65 -10.86 29.57
C SER A 291 23.82 -11.74 30.51
N ALA A 292 22.70 -11.22 31.02
CA ALA A 292 21.80 -11.97 31.90
C ALA A 292 21.24 -13.23 31.23
N ILE A 293 20.74 -13.11 30.00
CA ILE A 293 20.15 -14.22 29.26
C ILE A 293 21.19 -15.33 29.01
N THR A 294 22.38 -14.95 28.53
CA THR A 294 23.46 -15.91 28.26
C THR A 294 23.91 -16.64 29.52
N ARG A 295 24.06 -15.93 30.64
CA ARG A 295 24.48 -16.55 31.90
C ARG A 295 23.43 -17.52 32.43
N VAL A 296 22.19 -17.05 32.60
CA VAL A 296 21.12 -17.84 33.22
C VAL A 296 20.78 -19.11 32.42
N ILE A 297 20.74 -19.02 31.08
CA ILE A 297 20.42 -20.20 30.26
C ILE A 297 21.54 -21.26 30.35
N ASN A 298 22.81 -20.84 30.36
CA ASN A 298 23.94 -21.76 30.54
C ASN A 298 23.92 -22.40 31.93
N ASP A 299 23.75 -21.60 32.99
CA ASP A 299 23.69 -22.08 34.37
C ASP A 299 22.54 -23.09 34.55
N TYR A 300 21.36 -22.79 34.03
CA TYR A 300 20.21 -23.69 34.07
C TYR A 300 20.46 -24.99 33.31
N ALA A 301 21.04 -24.91 32.10
CA ALA A 301 21.31 -26.09 31.27
C ALA A 301 22.34 -27.03 31.91
N ARG A 302 23.37 -26.48 32.57
CA ARG A 302 24.38 -27.25 33.32
C ARG A 302 23.78 -27.89 34.57
N LYS A 303 23.10 -27.10 35.40
CA LYS A 303 22.49 -27.55 36.66
C LYS A 303 21.52 -28.72 36.45
N HIS A 304 20.77 -28.71 35.35
CA HIS A 304 19.79 -29.75 35.02
C HIS A 304 20.32 -30.85 34.08
N GLY A 305 21.63 -30.89 33.79
CA GLY A 305 22.24 -31.91 32.94
C GLY A 305 21.75 -31.92 31.48
N LEU A 306 21.15 -30.82 31.01
CA LEU A 306 20.71 -30.65 29.62
C LEU A 306 21.88 -30.34 28.68
N LEU A 307 22.99 -29.84 29.25
CA LEU A 307 24.28 -29.65 28.61
C LEU A 307 25.33 -30.46 29.40
N LYS A 308 26.05 -31.37 28.73
CA LYS A 308 27.03 -32.24 29.41
C LYS A 308 28.27 -31.43 29.81
N GLU A 309 28.96 -31.83 30.89
CA GLU A 309 30.26 -31.28 31.31
C GLU A 309 31.23 -31.07 30.13
N SER A 310 31.31 -32.04 29.22
CA SER A 310 32.18 -32.02 28.03
C SER A 310 31.76 -31.07 26.90
N ASP A 311 30.49 -30.64 26.86
CA ASP A 311 29.98 -29.79 25.78
C ASP A 311 30.40 -28.33 26.03
N GLU A 312 30.61 -27.54 24.97
CA GLU A 312 30.85 -26.09 25.12
C GLU A 312 29.58 -25.36 25.59
N ASN A 313 29.76 -24.27 26.36
CA ASN A 313 28.64 -23.39 26.70
C ASN A 313 28.01 -22.76 25.45
N PHE A 314 26.71 -22.45 25.54
CA PHE A 314 26.01 -21.69 24.52
C PHE A 314 26.61 -20.29 24.40
N SER A 315 26.85 -19.86 23.16
CA SER A 315 27.25 -18.50 22.86
C SER A 315 26.08 -17.52 23.05
N GLY A 316 26.38 -16.22 23.04
CA GLY A 316 25.35 -15.19 23.09
C GLY A 316 24.34 -15.29 21.93
N GLU A 317 24.81 -15.65 20.74
CA GLU A 317 23.93 -15.83 19.57
C GLU A 317 23.03 -17.05 19.72
N ASP A 318 23.58 -18.17 20.20
CA ASP A 318 22.85 -19.43 20.39
C ASP A 318 21.64 -19.24 21.33
N VAL A 319 21.81 -18.40 22.37
CA VAL A 319 20.73 -18.14 23.34
C VAL A 319 19.72 -17.11 22.87
N ARG A 320 20.03 -16.27 21.87
CA ARG A 320 19.10 -15.23 21.37
C ARG A 320 18.36 -15.61 20.11
N GLU A 321 18.72 -16.74 19.49
CA GLU A 321 18.01 -17.24 18.31
C GLU A 321 16.50 -17.37 18.57
N GLY A 322 15.68 -16.70 17.75
CA GLY A 322 14.22 -16.70 17.88
C GLY A 322 13.67 -15.95 19.10
N LEU A 323 14.50 -15.21 19.83
CA LEU A 323 14.09 -14.42 20.98
C LEU A 323 13.47 -13.09 20.53
N THR A 324 12.30 -12.77 21.09
CA THR A 324 11.77 -11.40 21.08
C THR A 324 11.87 -10.83 22.49
N ALA A 325 12.56 -9.71 22.65
CA ALA A 325 12.76 -9.10 23.96
C ALA A 325 12.63 -7.58 23.92
N ILE A 326 12.11 -7.01 24.99
CA ILE A 326 12.03 -5.56 25.19
C ILE A 326 12.63 -5.26 26.55
N VAL A 327 13.55 -4.30 26.61
CA VAL A 327 14.07 -3.73 27.85
C VAL A 327 13.82 -2.23 27.85
N SER A 328 13.16 -1.73 28.88
CA SER A 328 12.86 -0.32 29.09
C SER A 328 13.43 0.11 30.43
N VAL A 329 14.31 1.11 30.43
CA VAL A 329 14.87 1.69 31.64
C VAL A 329 14.36 3.11 31.82
N LYS A 330 13.98 3.47 33.04
CA LYS A 330 13.65 4.84 33.44
C LYS A 330 14.72 5.33 34.40
N HIS A 331 15.59 6.21 33.91
CA HIS A 331 16.75 6.74 34.61
C HIS A 331 16.54 8.23 34.90
N PRO A 332 16.85 8.72 36.12
CA PRO A 332 16.69 10.13 36.47
C PRO A 332 17.65 11.05 35.71
N ASP A 333 18.87 10.57 35.42
CA ASP A 333 19.89 11.32 34.66
C ASP A 333 20.54 10.45 33.55
N PRO A 334 19.83 10.18 32.44
CA PRO A 334 20.35 9.35 31.37
C PRO A 334 21.45 10.08 30.59
N GLN A 335 22.53 9.38 30.26
CA GLN A 335 23.63 9.89 29.46
C GLN A 335 23.64 9.16 28.12
N PHE A 336 23.54 9.92 27.03
CA PHE A 336 23.54 9.40 25.66
C PHE A 336 24.82 9.79 24.92
N GLU A 337 25.22 8.98 23.95
CA GLU A 337 26.39 9.26 23.09
C GLU A 337 26.25 10.56 22.27
N SER A 338 25.03 10.92 21.89
CA SER A 338 24.74 12.12 21.10
C SER A 338 23.28 12.59 21.26
N GLN A 339 22.95 13.76 20.70
CA GLN A 339 21.61 14.37 20.70
C GLN A 339 20.54 13.46 20.07
N THR A 340 20.91 12.60 19.13
CA THR A 340 19.97 11.65 18.50
C THR A 340 19.58 10.50 19.44
N LYS A 341 20.18 10.43 20.64
CA LYS A 341 19.84 9.52 21.74
C LYS A 341 19.80 8.04 21.33
N VAL A 342 20.70 7.66 20.41
CA VAL A 342 20.74 6.32 19.81
C VAL A 342 21.35 5.26 20.73
N LYS A 343 22.17 5.66 21.70
CA LYS A 343 22.90 4.76 22.60
C LYS A 343 23.03 5.28 24.03
N LEU A 344 22.69 4.44 25.02
CA LEU A 344 22.80 4.75 26.45
C LEU A 344 24.20 4.40 27.01
N MET A 345 24.78 5.31 27.80
CA MET A 345 26.17 5.22 28.27
C MET A 345 26.34 5.03 29.79
N ASN A 346 25.28 5.16 30.60
CA ASN A 346 25.32 4.95 32.05
C ASN A 346 25.84 3.55 32.42
N ALA A 347 27.05 3.45 32.99
CA ALA A 347 27.73 2.18 33.23
C ALA A 347 27.01 1.30 34.27
N GLU A 348 26.45 1.92 35.31
CA GLU A 348 25.69 1.32 36.39
C GLU A 348 24.43 0.59 35.90
N VAL A 349 23.82 1.07 34.81
CA VAL A 349 22.59 0.50 34.25
C VAL A 349 22.82 -0.93 33.76
N LYS A 350 24.02 -1.26 33.27
CA LYS A 350 24.35 -2.63 32.85
C LYS A 350 24.15 -3.63 33.99
N GLY A 351 24.77 -3.36 35.15
CA GLY A 351 24.71 -4.26 36.31
C GLY A 351 23.30 -4.36 36.90
N ILE A 352 22.58 -3.23 36.92
CA ILE A 352 21.19 -3.19 37.40
C ILE A 352 20.29 -4.05 36.52
N VAL A 353 20.32 -3.86 35.19
CA VAL A 353 19.50 -4.64 34.25
C VAL A 353 19.88 -6.11 34.30
N GLU A 354 21.18 -6.42 34.33
CA GLU A 354 21.67 -7.80 34.41
C GLU A 354 21.10 -8.52 35.64
N SER A 355 21.17 -7.89 36.82
CA SER A 355 20.64 -8.46 38.06
C SER A 355 19.13 -8.70 37.99
N VAL A 356 18.35 -7.70 37.55
CA VAL A 356 16.88 -7.78 37.51
C VAL A 356 16.40 -8.85 36.54
N VAL A 357 16.99 -8.91 35.35
CA VAL A 357 16.62 -9.90 34.34
C VAL A 357 17.08 -11.29 34.76
N SER A 358 18.26 -11.43 35.37
CA SER A 358 18.77 -12.73 35.81
C SER A 358 17.87 -13.38 36.86
N GLU A 359 17.41 -12.61 37.85
CA GLU A 359 16.46 -13.06 38.88
C GLU A 359 15.17 -13.57 38.24
N ALA A 360 14.50 -12.73 37.43
CA ALA A 360 13.22 -13.09 36.82
C ALA A 360 13.32 -14.26 35.84
N LEU A 361 14.39 -14.32 35.03
CA LEU A 361 14.58 -15.42 34.09
C LEU A 361 14.89 -16.74 34.81
N SER A 362 15.68 -16.71 35.88
CA SER A 362 15.97 -17.90 36.68
C SER A 362 14.70 -18.45 37.33
N ASP A 363 13.91 -17.57 37.97
CA ASP A 363 12.65 -17.93 38.59
C ASP A 363 11.67 -18.55 37.59
N PHE A 364 11.55 -17.97 36.39
CA PHE A 364 10.71 -18.49 35.33
C PHE A 364 11.15 -19.89 34.87
N LEU A 365 12.45 -20.12 34.67
CA LEU A 365 12.95 -21.42 34.20
C LEU A 365 12.75 -22.52 35.26
N GLU A 366 12.88 -22.19 36.54
CA GLU A 366 12.61 -23.12 37.65
C GLU A 366 11.11 -23.42 37.79
N GLN A 367 10.24 -22.41 37.66
CA GLN A 367 8.77 -22.57 37.76
C GLN A 367 8.14 -23.22 36.53
N HIS A 368 8.76 -23.11 35.34
CA HIS A 368 8.24 -23.66 34.09
C HIS A 368 9.22 -24.63 33.39
N PRO A 369 9.48 -25.83 33.95
CA PRO A 369 10.46 -26.78 33.40
C PRO A 369 10.18 -27.20 31.95
N ARG A 370 8.91 -27.25 31.51
CA ARG A 370 8.55 -27.57 30.11
C ARG A 370 9.01 -26.47 29.15
N ALA A 371 8.79 -25.21 29.51
CA ALA A 371 9.25 -24.07 28.72
C ALA A 371 10.77 -24.01 28.72
N ALA A 372 11.40 -24.17 29.88
CA ALA A 372 12.85 -24.17 30.03
C ALA A 372 13.54 -25.22 29.15
N LYS A 373 13.03 -26.47 29.15
CA LYS A 373 13.53 -27.53 28.25
C LYS A 373 13.40 -27.16 26.77
N ARG A 374 12.28 -26.56 26.35
CA ARG A 374 12.09 -26.10 24.96
C ARG A 374 13.07 -25.01 24.57
N ILE A 375 13.31 -24.03 25.46
CA ILE A 375 14.29 -22.95 25.25
C ILE A 375 15.69 -23.55 25.09
N VAL A 376 16.13 -24.37 26.05
CA VAL A 376 17.46 -25.01 26.01
C VAL A 376 17.62 -25.90 24.78
N GLN A 377 16.58 -26.66 24.39
CA GLN A 377 16.62 -27.47 23.18
C GLN A 377 16.78 -26.63 21.90
N LYS A 378 16.17 -25.44 21.86
CA LYS A 378 16.37 -24.49 20.76
C LYS A 378 17.82 -23.96 20.75
N CYS A 379 18.35 -23.55 21.90
CA CYS A 379 19.76 -23.14 22.03
C CYS A 379 20.71 -24.26 21.61
N LEU A 380 20.42 -25.53 21.95
CA LEU A 380 21.21 -26.68 21.55
C LEU A 380 21.16 -26.91 20.03
N THR A 381 19.99 -26.70 19.43
CA THR A 381 19.83 -26.79 17.97
C THR A 381 20.63 -25.71 17.26
N SER A 382 20.56 -24.47 17.77
CA SER A 382 21.33 -23.32 17.27
C SER A 382 22.83 -23.55 17.43
N SER A 383 23.29 -23.96 18.62
CA SER A 383 24.70 -24.27 18.90
C SER A 383 25.24 -25.41 18.03
N ARG A 384 24.48 -26.50 17.86
CA ARG A 384 24.86 -27.58 16.92
C ARG A 384 24.91 -27.08 15.49
N ALA A 385 23.97 -26.22 15.11
CA ALA A 385 23.96 -25.62 13.79
C ALA A 385 25.20 -24.75 13.58
N ARG A 386 25.54 -23.88 14.54
CA ARG A 386 26.76 -23.07 14.54
C ARG A 386 28.03 -23.91 14.53
N ALA A 387 28.11 -24.98 15.33
CA ALA A 387 29.25 -25.89 15.36
C ALA A 387 29.40 -26.66 14.04
N ALA A 388 28.30 -27.11 13.44
CA ALA A 388 28.30 -27.73 12.12
C ALA A 388 28.67 -26.72 11.03
N ALA A 389 28.22 -25.47 11.13
CA ALA A 389 28.56 -24.36 10.24
C ALA A 389 30.04 -24.02 10.35
N ARG A 390 30.57 -23.98 11.57
CA ARG A 390 31.99 -23.77 11.86
C ARG A 390 32.83 -24.93 11.33
N LYS A 391 32.41 -26.19 11.54
CA LYS A 391 33.10 -27.37 10.97
C LYS A 391 33.03 -27.40 9.45
N ALA A 392 31.89 -27.05 8.85
CA ALA A 392 31.72 -26.94 7.41
C ALA A 392 32.59 -25.81 6.85
N ARG A 393 32.63 -24.64 7.51
CA ARG A 393 33.58 -23.55 7.22
C ARG A 393 35.02 -24.03 7.35
N GLU A 394 35.40 -24.70 8.43
CA GLU A 394 36.76 -25.20 8.67
C GLU A 394 37.16 -26.31 7.67
N LEU A 395 36.23 -27.16 7.22
CA LEU A 395 36.44 -28.14 6.15
C LEU A 395 36.60 -27.46 4.78
N VAL A 396 35.81 -26.42 4.52
CA VAL A 396 35.97 -25.56 3.33
C VAL A 396 37.29 -24.79 3.39
N ILE A 397 37.69 -24.30 4.57
CA ILE A 397 38.97 -23.60 4.81
C ILE A 397 40.15 -24.56 4.72
N ARG A 398 40.06 -25.80 5.21
CA ARG A 398 41.12 -26.82 5.06
C ARG A 398 41.25 -27.31 3.61
N LYS A 399 40.14 -27.44 2.88
CA LYS A 399 40.19 -27.61 1.42
C LYS A 399 40.80 -26.39 0.75
N SER A 400 40.41 -25.19 1.16
CA SER A 400 40.95 -23.90 0.71
C SER A 400 42.39 -23.61 1.15
N ALA A 401 42.97 -24.29 2.14
CA ALA A 401 44.38 -24.12 2.50
C ALA A 401 45.28 -24.90 1.52
N LEU A 402 44.82 -26.08 1.09
CA LEU A 402 45.39 -26.84 -0.03
C LEU A 402 45.01 -26.25 -1.40
N GLU A 403 43.85 -25.58 -1.51
CA GLU A 403 43.34 -24.88 -2.70
C GLU A 403 43.46 -23.36 -2.60
N SER A 404 44.41 -22.81 -1.80
CA SER A 404 44.52 -21.35 -1.49
C SER A 404 44.88 -20.46 -2.68
N LEU A 405 44.76 -21.00 -3.89
CA LEU A 405 44.98 -20.35 -5.17
C LEU A 405 43.74 -20.35 -6.07
N THR A 406 42.61 -20.97 -5.69
CA THR A 406 41.43 -21.04 -6.57
C THR A 406 40.29 -20.15 -6.08
N LEU A 407 40.26 -18.96 -6.67
CA LEU A 407 39.09 -18.10 -6.74
C LEU A 407 37.85 -18.91 -7.19
N PRO A 408 36.61 -18.50 -6.82
CA PRO A 408 35.41 -19.17 -7.31
C PRO A 408 35.50 -19.31 -8.84
N GLY A 409 35.30 -20.52 -9.39
CA GLY A 409 35.52 -20.76 -10.83
C GLY A 409 34.66 -19.90 -11.78
N LYS A 410 33.65 -19.22 -11.24
CA LYS A 410 32.79 -18.26 -11.94
C LYS A 410 33.23 -16.80 -11.81
N LEU A 411 34.08 -16.47 -10.82
CA LEU A 411 34.63 -15.12 -10.64
C LEU A 411 35.64 -14.85 -11.77
N ALA A 412 35.38 -13.82 -12.56
CA ALA A 412 36.40 -13.23 -13.41
C ALA A 412 37.11 -12.15 -12.59
N ASP A 413 38.35 -12.37 -12.19
CA ASP A 413 39.06 -11.43 -11.31
C ASP A 413 39.74 -10.28 -12.06
N CYS A 414 40.15 -9.21 -11.36
CA CYS A 414 41.00 -8.14 -11.87
C CYS A 414 42.48 -8.37 -11.53
N SER A 415 43.39 -7.61 -12.16
CA SER A 415 44.82 -7.70 -11.87
C SER A 415 45.30 -6.82 -10.71
N GLU A 416 44.56 -5.75 -10.39
CA GLU A 416 44.84 -4.84 -9.28
C GLU A 416 44.68 -5.58 -7.95
N ARG A 417 45.62 -5.35 -7.03
CA ARG A 417 45.67 -5.97 -5.70
C ARG A 417 45.43 -4.97 -4.58
N ASP A 418 45.51 -3.67 -4.86
CA ASP A 418 45.14 -2.61 -3.93
C ASP A 418 43.60 -2.54 -3.80
N PRO A 419 43.02 -2.89 -2.65
CA PRO A 419 41.57 -2.88 -2.47
C PRO A 419 40.95 -1.51 -2.73
N ALA A 420 41.65 -0.40 -2.42
CA ALA A 420 41.10 0.95 -2.60
C ALA A 420 40.81 1.29 -4.07
N LYS A 421 41.43 0.58 -5.01
CA LYS A 421 41.32 0.77 -6.45
C LYS A 421 40.52 -0.33 -7.15
N ALA A 422 40.44 -1.51 -6.54
CA ALA A 422 39.76 -2.67 -7.11
C ALA A 422 38.24 -2.62 -6.89
N GLU A 423 37.49 -2.96 -7.93
CA GLU A 423 36.01 -2.99 -7.94
C GLU A 423 35.51 -4.41 -8.19
N LEU A 424 34.47 -4.84 -7.48
CA LEU A 424 33.77 -6.10 -7.73
C LEU A 424 32.34 -5.84 -8.18
N PHE A 425 32.01 -6.29 -9.38
CA PHE A 425 30.65 -6.27 -9.92
C PHE A 425 29.97 -7.61 -9.67
N ILE A 426 28.87 -7.60 -8.93
CA ILE A 426 27.99 -8.75 -8.75
C ILE A 426 26.83 -8.62 -9.74
N VAL A 427 26.65 -9.62 -10.60
CA VAL A 427 25.75 -9.56 -11.75
C VAL A 427 24.81 -10.76 -11.83
N GLU A 428 23.61 -10.57 -12.39
CA GLU A 428 22.60 -11.63 -12.47
C GLU A 428 22.87 -12.58 -13.65
N GLY A 429 23.23 -13.82 -13.31
CA GLY A 429 23.43 -14.92 -14.25
C GLY A 429 24.70 -14.81 -15.09
N ASP A 430 25.03 -15.90 -15.80
CA ASP A 430 26.22 -15.94 -16.66
C ASP A 430 26.08 -15.08 -17.92
N SER A 431 24.85 -14.69 -18.30
CA SER A 431 24.59 -13.84 -19.46
C SER A 431 25.00 -12.38 -19.21
N ALA A 432 24.53 -11.79 -18.09
CA ALA A 432 25.03 -10.49 -17.64
C ALA A 432 26.51 -10.59 -17.22
N GLY A 433 26.92 -11.72 -16.63
CA GLY A 433 28.31 -12.08 -16.35
C GLY A 433 29.22 -12.02 -17.57
N GLY A 434 28.83 -12.63 -18.68
CA GLY A 434 29.59 -12.64 -19.91
C GLY A 434 29.76 -11.24 -20.51
N SER A 435 28.67 -10.48 -20.55
CA SER A 435 28.66 -9.10 -21.08
C SER A 435 29.50 -8.16 -20.21
N ALA A 436 29.33 -8.21 -18.89
CA ALA A 436 30.14 -7.44 -17.94
C ALA A 436 31.61 -7.86 -17.99
N LYS A 437 31.91 -9.16 -18.14
CA LYS A 437 33.29 -9.66 -18.28
C LYS A 437 33.98 -9.13 -19.54
N GLN A 438 33.24 -8.99 -20.64
CA GLN A 438 33.77 -8.46 -21.91
C GLN A 438 33.96 -6.94 -21.88
N GLY A 439 33.05 -6.21 -21.22
CA GLY A 439 33.06 -4.74 -21.19
C GLY A 439 33.86 -4.11 -20.04
N ARG A 440 34.35 -4.90 -19.09
CA ARG A 440 35.11 -4.38 -17.94
C ARG A 440 36.53 -3.95 -18.31
N ASP A 441 37.07 -3.02 -17.53
CA ASP A 441 38.51 -2.88 -17.44
C ASP A 441 39.09 -3.98 -16.54
N ARG A 442 39.69 -5.00 -17.17
CA ARG A 442 40.30 -6.14 -16.44
C ARG A 442 41.39 -5.73 -15.46
N SER A 443 41.93 -4.51 -15.58
CA SER A 443 43.00 -4.04 -14.70
C SER A 443 42.50 -3.90 -13.27
N PHE A 444 41.31 -3.34 -13.04
CA PHE A 444 40.78 -3.07 -11.69
C PHE A 444 39.34 -3.56 -11.44
N GLN A 445 38.62 -4.07 -12.45
CA GLN A 445 37.22 -4.51 -12.28
C GLN A 445 37.09 -6.04 -12.34
N ALA A 446 36.56 -6.63 -11.28
CA ALA A 446 36.21 -8.05 -11.13
C ALA A 446 34.71 -8.28 -11.36
N ILE A 447 34.32 -9.45 -11.90
CA ILE A 447 32.91 -9.79 -12.17
C ILE A 447 32.56 -11.13 -11.52
N LEU A 448 31.53 -11.13 -10.67
CA LEU A 448 30.97 -12.30 -10.03
C LEU A 448 29.52 -12.53 -10.50
N PRO A 449 29.27 -13.47 -11.44
CA PRO A 449 27.92 -13.85 -11.82
C PRO A 449 27.28 -14.73 -10.76
N LEU A 450 26.02 -14.43 -10.42
CA LEU A 450 25.22 -15.22 -9.49
C LEU A 450 24.04 -15.90 -10.20
N ARG A 451 23.81 -17.19 -9.94
CA ARG A 451 22.76 -17.98 -10.63
C ARG A 451 21.51 -18.12 -9.77
N GLY A 452 20.37 -17.75 -10.34
CA GLY A 452 19.07 -17.90 -9.70
C GLY A 452 18.88 -16.98 -8.49
N LYS A 453 17.78 -17.16 -7.77
CA LYS A 453 17.51 -16.40 -6.54
C LYS A 453 18.46 -16.84 -5.44
N ILE A 454 19.19 -15.90 -4.86
CA ILE A 454 20.02 -16.14 -3.67
C ILE A 454 19.10 -16.60 -2.53
N LEU A 455 19.59 -17.54 -1.71
CA LEU A 455 18.85 -18.03 -0.55
C LEU A 455 18.45 -16.86 0.36
N ASN A 456 17.16 -16.78 0.73
CA ASN A 456 16.70 -15.84 1.74
C ASN A 456 17.33 -16.20 3.09
N THR A 457 18.31 -15.41 3.52
CA THR A 457 19.08 -15.62 4.75
C THR A 457 18.29 -15.30 6.02
N GLU A 458 17.25 -14.46 5.94
CA GLU A 458 16.37 -14.10 7.07
C GLU A 458 15.55 -15.30 7.56
N ARG A 459 15.18 -16.20 6.63
CA ARG A 459 14.35 -17.39 6.93
C ARG A 459 15.15 -18.69 7.03
N ALA A 460 16.47 -18.64 6.83
CA ALA A 460 17.31 -19.82 6.75
C ALA A 460 18.42 -19.78 7.80
N GLY A 461 18.54 -20.85 8.60
CA GLY A 461 19.63 -20.97 9.57
C GLY A 461 21.01 -20.98 8.92
N LEU A 462 22.03 -20.54 9.67
CA LEU A 462 23.40 -20.29 9.21
C LEU A 462 24.03 -21.45 8.42
N ASN A 463 23.74 -22.70 8.80
CA ASN A 463 24.18 -23.90 8.08
C ASN A 463 23.71 -23.93 6.62
N LYS A 464 22.44 -23.61 6.38
CA LYS A 464 21.85 -23.63 5.05
C LYS A 464 22.41 -22.50 4.19
N VAL A 465 22.69 -21.36 4.83
CA VAL A 465 23.35 -20.20 4.22
C VAL A 465 24.77 -20.54 3.79
N LEU A 466 25.57 -21.16 4.68
CA LEU A 466 26.96 -21.50 4.39
C LEU A 466 27.13 -22.66 3.42
N ASN A 467 26.13 -23.52 3.27
CA ASN A 467 26.13 -24.58 2.25
C ASN A 467 25.61 -24.08 0.89
N ASN A 468 25.15 -22.83 0.78
CA ASN A 468 24.70 -22.26 -0.48
C ASN A 468 25.90 -21.82 -1.34
N LYS A 469 25.99 -22.34 -2.56
CA LYS A 469 27.10 -22.08 -3.49
C LYS A 469 27.24 -20.61 -3.89
N GLU A 470 26.12 -19.88 -3.98
CA GLU A 470 26.12 -18.46 -4.36
C GLU A 470 26.66 -17.60 -3.21
N VAL A 471 26.21 -17.88 -1.99
CA VAL A 471 26.71 -17.22 -0.77
C VAL A 471 28.18 -17.53 -0.53
N GLN A 472 28.60 -18.80 -0.69
CA GLN A 472 30.01 -19.18 -0.61
C GLN A 472 30.86 -18.39 -1.62
N ALA A 473 30.40 -18.26 -2.87
CA ALA A 473 31.13 -17.54 -3.89
C ALA A 473 31.27 -16.04 -3.58
N ILE A 474 30.27 -15.40 -2.98
CA ILE A 474 30.35 -14.00 -2.53
C ILE A 474 31.39 -13.88 -1.40
N ILE A 475 31.32 -14.74 -0.38
CA ILE A 475 32.26 -14.72 0.76
C ILE A 475 33.69 -14.91 0.26
N SER A 476 33.93 -15.90 -0.60
CA SER A 476 35.24 -16.16 -1.20
C SER A 476 35.73 -15.04 -2.11
N ALA A 477 34.84 -14.39 -2.87
CA ALA A 477 35.22 -13.26 -3.70
C ALA A 477 35.67 -12.07 -2.84
N LEU A 478 34.87 -11.69 -1.84
CA LEU A 478 35.17 -10.54 -0.97
C LEU A 478 36.41 -10.75 -0.09
N GLY A 479 36.68 -11.99 0.34
CA GLY A 479 37.86 -12.34 1.14
C GLY A 479 37.78 -11.94 2.62
N THR A 480 36.69 -11.28 3.04
CA THR A 480 36.53 -10.77 4.41
C THR A 480 36.15 -11.83 5.43
N GLY A 481 35.74 -13.04 5.02
CA GLY A 481 35.13 -14.01 5.94
C GLY A 481 33.68 -13.63 6.31
N ILE A 482 33.12 -14.27 7.35
CA ILE A 482 31.70 -14.11 7.75
C ILE A 482 31.51 -14.37 9.26
N GLY A 483 30.61 -13.62 9.91
CA GLY A 483 30.33 -13.72 11.34
C GLY A 483 31.57 -13.34 12.17
N ASP A 484 31.91 -14.15 13.18
CA ASP A 484 33.06 -13.91 14.09
C ASP A 484 34.43 -13.84 13.41
N GLN A 485 34.55 -14.34 12.17
CA GLN A 485 35.79 -14.28 11.37
C GLN A 485 35.76 -13.16 10.32
N PHE A 486 34.75 -12.29 10.36
CA PHE A 486 34.69 -11.14 9.48
C PHE A 486 35.81 -10.16 9.83
N ASN A 487 36.74 -9.97 8.90
CA ASN A 487 37.77 -8.95 8.98
C ASN A 487 37.75 -8.10 7.73
N LEU A 488 37.45 -6.80 7.90
CA LEU A 488 37.41 -5.83 6.82
C LEU A 488 38.80 -5.58 6.24
N ASP A 489 39.88 -5.77 7.01
CA ASP A 489 41.26 -5.61 6.54
C ASP A 489 41.61 -6.61 5.43
N ASN A 490 40.89 -7.74 5.35
CA ASN A 490 41.06 -8.75 4.31
C ASN A 490 40.21 -8.49 3.06
N LEU A 491 39.50 -7.36 3.00
CA LEU A 491 38.65 -7.02 1.86
C LEU A 491 39.47 -6.88 0.58
N ARG A 492 39.07 -7.60 -0.47
CA ARG A 492 39.80 -7.64 -1.74
C ARG A 492 39.42 -6.54 -2.72
N TYR A 493 38.22 -5.98 -2.59
CA TYR A 493 37.68 -4.95 -3.48
C TYR A 493 37.02 -3.85 -2.64
N GLY A 494 37.53 -2.63 -2.72
CA GLY A 494 37.08 -1.49 -1.94
C GLY A 494 35.77 -0.89 -2.45
N ARG A 495 35.34 -1.26 -3.66
CA ARG A 495 34.00 -0.96 -4.18
C ARG A 495 33.32 -2.23 -4.62
N ILE A 496 32.16 -2.51 -4.04
CA ILE A 496 31.31 -3.65 -4.40
C ILE A 496 30.06 -3.07 -5.06
N ILE A 497 29.85 -3.41 -6.33
CA ILE A 497 28.84 -2.83 -7.19
C ILE A 497 27.87 -3.94 -7.60
N VAL A 498 26.57 -3.76 -7.36
CA VAL A 498 25.52 -4.72 -7.74
C VAL A 498 24.75 -4.14 -8.93
N MET A 499 24.71 -4.84 -10.06
CA MET A 499 24.24 -4.28 -11.36
C MET A 499 22.84 -4.81 -11.78
N SER A 500 21.85 -3.92 -12.07
CA SER A 500 20.51 -4.25 -12.65
C SER A 500 19.78 -3.08 -13.36
N VAL A 501 18.46 -3.19 -13.63
CA VAL A 501 17.59 -2.28 -14.43
C VAL A 501 16.61 -1.41 -13.60
N ASP A 502 16.21 -0.23 -14.13
CA ASP A 502 15.33 0.84 -13.56
C ASP A 502 13.82 0.48 -13.48
N GLY A 503 13.11 0.95 -12.44
CA GLY A 503 11.69 0.70 -12.16
C GLY A 503 10.69 1.71 -12.76
N ASP A 504 11.12 2.88 -13.24
CA ASP A 504 10.19 3.88 -13.83
C ASP A 504 9.95 3.68 -15.34
N GLU A 505 10.70 2.75 -15.95
CA GLU A 505 10.62 2.44 -17.37
C GLU A 505 9.34 1.66 -17.72
N THR A 506 8.81 1.89 -18.92
CA THR A 506 7.60 1.20 -19.41
C THR A 506 8.00 -0.05 -20.21
N THR A 507 7.35 -1.17 -19.93
CA THR A 507 7.49 -2.41 -20.70
C THR A 507 6.13 -2.97 -21.10
N PHE A 508 6.13 -3.85 -22.10
CA PHE A 508 4.95 -4.61 -22.49
C PHE A 508 4.95 -5.97 -21.80
N ILE A 509 3.86 -6.26 -21.12
CA ILE A 509 3.59 -7.59 -20.57
C ILE A 509 2.42 -8.23 -21.30
N ARG A 510 2.40 -9.56 -21.34
CA ARG A 510 1.23 -10.36 -21.68
C ARG A 510 0.80 -11.07 -20.42
N ASP A 511 -0.45 -10.90 -20.01
CA ASP A 511 -1.00 -11.56 -18.83
C ASP A 511 -1.39 -13.03 -19.11
N SER A 512 -1.85 -13.73 -18.07
CA SER A 512 -2.25 -15.13 -18.15
C SER A 512 -3.45 -15.39 -19.07
N GLU A 513 -4.23 -14.36 -19.39
CA GLU A 513 -5.38 -14.42 -20.32
C GLU A 513 -4.96 -14.13 -21.76
N GLY A 514 -3.68 -13.85 -22.00
CA GLY A 514 -3.14 -13.52 -23.32
C GLY A 514 -3.28 -12.04 -23.69
N THR A 515 -3.76 -11.19 -22.76
CA THR A 515 -3.94 -9.76 -23.01
C THR A 515 -2.62 -9.01 -22.82
N ILE A 516 -2.27 -8.19 -23.78
CA ILE A 516 -1.06 -7.36 -23.78
C ILE A 516 -1.35 -6.02 -23.11
N ARG A 517 -0.48 -5.60 -22.17
CA ARG A 517 -0.60 -4.31 -21.47
C ARG A 517 0.74 -3.58 -21.43
N ALA A 518 0.68 -2.25 -21.50
CA ALA A 518 1.85 -1.40 -21.27
C ALA A 518 1.90 -1.00 -19.78
N VAL A 519 2.93 -1.48 -19.07
CA VAL A 519 3.06 -1.27 -17.62
C VAL A 519 4.37 -0.61 -17.27
N LYS A 520 4.38 0.20 -16.22
CA LYS A 520 5.64 0.62 -15.58
C LYS A 520 6.19 -0.52 -14.75
N ILE A 521 7.48 -0.79 -14.87
CA ILE A 521 8.14 -1.95 -14.25
C ILE A 521 7.93 -1.96 -12.73
N GLY A 522 8.22 -0.85 -12.04
CA GLY A 522 8.12 -0.73 -10.58
C GLY A 522 6.71 -0.98 -10.04
N PRO A 523 5.70 -0.17 -10.43
CA PRO A 523 4.31 -0.38 -10.00
C PRO A 523 3.78 -1.77 -10.32
N PHE A 524 4.10 -2.33 -11.49
CA PHE A 524 3.68 -3.68 -11.86
C PHE A 524 4.27 -4.74 -10.92
N ILE A 525 5.55 -4.62 -10.58
CA ILE A 525 6.23 -5.54 -9.66
C ILE A 525 5.67 -5.41 -8.23
N GLU A 526 5.27 -4.21 -7.82
CA GLU A 526 4.63 -3.97 -6.52
C GLU A 526 3.21 -4.54 -6.44
N GLU A 527 2.45 -4.46 -7.54
CA GLU A 527 1.06 -4.92 -7.61
C GLU A 527 0.92 -6.45 -7.76
N VAL A 528 1.86 -7.10 -8.46
CA VAL A 528 1.74 -8.53 -8.82
C VAL A 528 2.62 -9.41 -7.92
N SER A 529 1.98 -10.13 -7.00
CA SER A 529 2.67 -11.05 -6.07
C SER A 529 3.08 -12.39 -6.69
N ASP A 530 2.42 -12.82 -7.77
CA ASP A 530 2.72 -14.05 -8.51
C ASP A 530 2.85 -13.75 -10.01
N LEU A 531 4.03 -14.00 -10.56
CA LEU A 531 4.36 -13.75 -11.96
C LEU A 531 4.03 -14.94 -12.88
N THR A 532 3.51 -16.03 -12.33
CA THR A 532 3.14 -17.23 -13.08
C THR A 532 2.09 -16.89 -14.14
N GLY A 533 2.35 -17.28 -15.39
CA GLY A 533 1.47 -16.99 -16.52
C GLY A 533 1.71 -15.65 -17.21
N TYR A 534 2.47 -14.74 -16.60
CA TYR A 534 2.88 -13.50 -17.25
C TYR A 534 4.08 -13.70 -18.19
N GLN A 535 4.11 -12.92 -19.26
CA GLN A 535 5.24 -12.85 -20.19
C GLN A 535 5.66 -11.39 -20.38
N VAL A 536 6.93 -11.16 -20.70
CA VAL A 536 7.48 -9.83 -20.99
C VAL A 536 8.05 -9.81 -22.41
N LEU A 537 7.95 -8.67 -23.07
CA LEU A 537 8.49 -8.48 -24.41
C LEU A 537 10.03 -8.46 -24.38
N CYS A 538 10.66 -9.36 -25.14
CA CYS A 538 12.11 -9.49 -25.23
C CYS A 538 12.58 -9.44 -26.69
N PHE A 539 13.79 -8.93 -26.91
CA PHE A 539 14.50 -9.04 -28.19
C PHE A 539 15.54 -10.15 -28.12
N ASP A 540 15.50 -11.06 -29.09
CA ASP A 540 16.39 -12.22 -29.18
C ASP A 540 17.54 -11.92 -30.16
N LEU A 541 18.77 -11.90 -29.65
CA LEU A 541 19.98 -11.56 -30.42
C LEU A 541 20.35 -12.61 -31.47
N GLU A 542 19.89 -13.86 -31.34
CA GLU A 542 20.20 -14.93 -32.28
C GLU A 542 19.22 -14.93 -33.44
N THR A 543 17.93 -14.82 -33.13
CA THR A 543 16.86 -14.85 -34.15
C THR A 543 16.53 -13.47 -34.71
N LEU A 544 17.02 -12.40 -34.07
CA LEU A 544 16.70 -11.00 -34.37
C LEU A 544 15.18 -10.71 -34.32
N ARG A 545 14.43 -11.48 -33.53
CA ARG A 545 12.98 -11.34 -33.37
C ARG A 545 12.62 -10.80 -32.00
N THR A 546 11.58 -9.98 -31.97
CA THR A 546 10.93 -9.56 -30.72
C THR A 546 9.84 -10.56 -30.39
N THR A 547 9.87 -11.13 -29.18
CA THR A 547 8.91 -12.16 -28.74
C THR A 547 8.56 -12.00 -27.26
N PHE A 548 7.37 -12.42 -26.86
CA PHE A 548 7.02 -12.51 -25.45
C PHE A 548 7.68 -13.75 -24.83
N LYS A 549 8.33 -13.58 -23.67
CA LYS A 549 8.98 -14.66 -22.92
C LYS A 549 8.41 -14.72 -21.50
N PRO A 550 8.21 -15.92 -20.91
CA PRO A 550 7.67 -16.04 -19.56
C PRO A 550 8.49 -15.29 -18.50
N LEU A 551 7.81 -14.53 -17.65
CA LEU A 551 8.39 -13.90 -16.48
C LEU A 551 8.63 -14.96 -15.41
N ARG A 552 9.87 -15.11 -14.97
CA ARG A 552 10.26 -16.08 -13.93
C ARG A 552 10.44 -15.45 -12.56
N ALA A 553 10.79 -14.17 -12.52
CA ALA A 553 11.07 -13.41 -11.30
C ALA A 553 11.00 -11.91 -11.58
N ALA A 554 10.76 -11.14 -10.52
CA ALA A 554 10.94 -9.70 -10.45
C ALA A 554 11.73 -9.37 -9.18
N ILE A 555 12.65 -8.42 -9.29
CA ILE A 555 13.59 -8.02 -8.23
C ILE A 555 13.72 -6.50 -8.30
N ALA A 556 13.65 -5.81 -7.15
CA ALA A 556 13.79 -4.36 -7.06
C ALA A 556 14.95 -3.98 -6.13
N HIS A 557 15.79 -3.02 -6.53
CA HIS A 557 16.80 -2.42 -5.67
C HIS A 557 17.21 -1.02 -6.12
N PRO A 558 17.69 -0.18 -5.18
CA PRO A 558 18.19 1.16 -5.50
C PRO A 558 19.55 1.08 -6.22
N ILE A 559 19.74 1.93 -7.22
CA ILE A 559 20.98 2.06 -7.99
C ILE A 559 21.47 3.51 -7.90
N ALA A 560 22.77 3.70 -7.63
CA ALA A 560 23.41 5.02 -7.60
C ALA A 560 24.44 5.12 -8.73
N GLU A 561 23.97 5.32 -9.95
CA GLU A 561 24.79 5.54 -11.14
C GLU A 561 24.21 6.67 -12.01
N PRO A 562 25.01 7.33 -12.86
CA PRO A 562 24.51 8.41 -13.70
C PRO A 562 23.47 7.89 -14.69
N LEU A 563 22.32 8.57 -14.73
CA LEU A 563 21.26 8.34 -15.71
C LEU A 563 21.58 9.15 -16.97
N LEU A 564 21.81 8.46 -18.07
CA LEU A 564 22.13 9.04 -19.37
C LEU A 564 20.88 9.12 -20.22
N GLU A 565 20.65 10.27 -20.85
CA GLU A 565 19.59 10.43 -21.83
C GLU A 565 20.17 10.34 -23.24
N ILE A 566 19.82 9.28 -23.96
CA ILE A 566 20.18 9.12 -25.36
C ILE A 566 19.07 9.71 -26.22
N THR A 567 19.41 10.71 -27.03
CA THR A 567 18.50 11.30 -28.01
C THR A 567 18.83 10.77 -29.40
N THR A 568 17.88 10.09 -30.03
CA THR A 568 18.06 9.59 -31.41
C THR A 568 17.85 10.71 -32.43
N ALA A 569 18.33 10.51 -33.66
CA ALA A 569 18.13 11.45 -34.77
C ALA A 569 16.65 11.73 -35.09
N TYR A 570 15.75 10.81 -34.72
CA TYR A 570 14.30 10.94 -34.88
C TYR A 570 13.61 11.59 -33.66
N GLY A 571 14.39 12.15 -32.72
CA GLY A 571 13.87 12.87 -31.55
C GLY A 571 13.41 11.98 -30.39
N ARG A 572 13.57 10.65 -30.47
CA ARG A 572 13.25 9.74 -29.37
C ARG A 572 14.30 9.87 -28.27
N ARG A 573 13.85 10.01 -27.03
CA ARG A 573 14.71 10.04 -25.85
C ARG A 573 14.56 8.74 -25.07
N VAL A 574 15.68 8.12 -24.72
CA VAL A 574 15.71 6.92 -23.87
C VAL A 574 16.64 7.23 -22.71
N ARG A 575 16.14 7.07 -21.49
CA ARG A 575 16.97 7.18 -20.28
C ARG A 575 17.47 5.80 -19.94
N VAL A 576 18.79 5.65 -19.93
CA VAL A 576 19.45 4.42 -19.56
C VAL A 576 20.45 4.76 -18.48
N THR A 577 20.61 3.86 -17.53
CA THR A 577 21.70 4.01 -16.59
C THR A 577 23.04 3.75 -17.29
N ALA A 578 24.13 4.28 -16.77
CA ALA A 578 25.46 4.13 -17.37
C ALA A 578 25.84 2.66 -17.65
N SER A 579 25.45 1.73 -16.79
CA SER A 579 25.71 0.30 -16.96
C SER A 579 24.72 -0.45 -17.85
N HIS A 580 23.54 0.10 -18.13
CA HIS A 580 22.52 -0.59 -18.93
C HIS A 580 22.92 -0.67 -20.40
N SER A 581 22.90 -1.87 -20.97
CA SER A 581 23.22 -2.08 -22.38
C SER A 581 22.04 -1.76 -23.29
N VAL A 582 22.31 -1.07 -24.40
CA VAL A 582 21.39 -0.89 -25.52
C VAL A 582 21.90 -1.66 -26.74
N PHE A 583 21.00 -1.96 -27.68
CA PHE A 583 21.37 -2.62 -28.93
C PHE A 583 21.87 -1.59 -29.94
N VAL A 584 23.06 -1.82 -30.50
CA VAL A 584 23.65 -1.02 -31.57
C VAL A 584 23.97 -1.88 -32.78
N TYR A 585 23.92 -1.28 -33.95
CA TYR A 585 24.31 -1.90 -35.22
C TYR A 585 25.74 -1.47 -35.55
N GLU A 586 26.67 -2.41 -35.44
CA GLU A 586 28.11 -2.18 -35.64
C GLU A 586 28.71 -3.40 -36.35
N GLY A 587 29.53 -3.17 -37.39
CA GLY A 587 30.19 -4.27 -38.12
C GLY A 587 29.22 -5.28 -38.74
N GLU A 588 28.15 -4.79 -39.36
CA GLU A 588 27.08 -5.59 -40.00
C GLU A 588 26.26 -6.49 -39.05
N ARG A 589 26.41 -6.34 -37.73
CA ARG A 589 25.71 -7.14 -36.73
C ARG A 589 25.06 -6.28 -35.66
N VAL A 590 24.03 -6.83 -35.03
CA VAL A 590 23.44 -6.25 -33.83
C VAL A 590 24.25 -6.71 -32.63
N VAL A 591 24.80 -5.77 -31.88
CA VAL A 591 25.59 -6.02 -30.67
C VAL A 591 25.04 -5.19 -29.52
N THR A 592 25.47 -5.48 -28.30
CA THR A 592 25.11 -4.68 -27.12
C THR A 592 26.22 -3.69 -26.80
N LYS A 593 25.84 -2.46 -26.44
CA LYS A 593 26.77 -1.40 -26.06
C LYS A 593 26.22 -0.69 -24.82
N ARG A 594 27.07 -0.47 -23.81
CA ARG A 594 26.66 0.17 -22.54
C ARG A 594 26.18 1.60 -22.77
N GLY A 595 25.26 2.08 -21.94
CA GLY A 595 24.72 3.44 -22.02
C GLY A 595 25.81 4.51 -22.02
N ASP A 596 26.83 4.37 -21.17
CA ASP A 596 27.98 5.28 -21.09
C ASP A 596 29.03 5.10 -22.20
N ALA A 597 28.91 4.03 -23.00
CA ALA A 597 29.72 3.78 -24.18
C ALA A 597 29.07 4.32 -25.46
N ILE A 598 27.78 4.70 -25.42
CA ILE A 598 27.09 5.29 -26.57
C ILE A 598 27.69 6.65 -26.90
N ARG A 599 27.95 6.88 -28.18
CA ARG A 599 28.46 8.14 -28.73
C ARG A 599 27.53 8.65 -29.83
N PRO A 600 27.43 9.97 -30.04
CA PRO A 600 26.75 10.51 -31.21
C PRO A 600 27.30 9.88 -32.49
N GLY A 601 26.41 9.35 -33.32
CA GLY A 601 26.75 8.60 -34.54
C GLY A 601 26.56 7.08 -34.43
N ASP A 602 26.46 6.52 -33.21
CA ASP A 602 26.11 5.11 -33.03
C ASP A 602 24.70 4.82 -33.57
N LEU A 603 24.56 3.73 -34.33
CA LEU A 603 23.29 3.28 -34.89
C LEU A 603 22.54 2.42 -33.87
N LEU A 604 21.63 3.00 -33.11
CA LEU A 604 20.76 2.24 -32.21
C LEU A 604 19.78 1.36 -32.99
N VAL A 605 19.63 0.12 -32.53
CA VAL A 605 18.71 -0.84 -33.12
C VAL A 605 17.35 -0.69 -32.45
N ALA A 606 16.33 -0.47 -33.28
CA ALA A 606 14.94 -0.50 -32.87
C ALA A 606 14.21 -1.59 -33.68
N PRO A 607 13.31 -2.37 -33.04
CA PRO A 607 12.52 -3.34 -33.77
C PRO A 607 11.61 -2.62 -34.77
N ARG A 608 11.59 -3.13 -36.02
CA ARG A 608 10.74 -2.59 -37.09
C ARG A 608 9.25 -2.75 -36.77
N SER A 609 8.89 -3.83 -36.08
CA SER A 609 7.53 -4.09 -35.61
C SER A 609 7.57 -4.78 -34.25
N LEU A 610 6.53 -4.55 -33.46
CA LEU A 610 6.31 -5.22 -32.19
C LEU A 610 5.14 -6.22 -32.36
N PRO A 611 5.21 -7.43 -31.79
CA PRO A 611 4.14 -8.42 -31.86
C PRO A 611 2.99 -8.08 -30.90
N LEU A 612 2.42 -6.88 -31.03
CA LEU A 612 1.36 -6.36 -30.16
C LEU A 612 -0.02 -6.72 -30.71
N HIS A 613 -0.24 -7.96 -31.10
CA HIS A 613 -1.57 -8.47 -31.39
C HIS A 613 -1.70 -9.68 -30.47
N GLY A 614 -2.54 -9.57 -29.44
CA GLY A 614 -2.80 -10.67 -28.51
C GLY A 614 -3.26 -11.93 -29.23
N ASP A 615 -3.51 -13.00 -28.48
CA ASP A 615 -3.85 -14.31 -29.09
C ASP A 615 -5.33 -14.40 -29.56
N GLY A 616 -6.13 -13.34 -29.35
CA GLY A 616 -7.54 -13.26 -29.74
C GLY A 616 -7.93 -11.92 -30.34
N THR A 617 -8.72 -11.94 -31.42
CA THR A 617 -9.28 -10.73 -32.05
C THR A 617 -10.61 -10.38 -31.38
N LEU A 618 -10.60 -9.42 -30.46
CA LEU A 618 -11.82 -8.93 -29.83
C LEU A 618 -12.64 -8.14 -30.87
N GLN A 619 -13.81 -8.67 -31.27
CA GLN A 619 -14.66 -8.05 -32.30
C GLN A 619 -15.57 -6.95 -31.75
N GLN A 620 -15.98 -7.06 -30.48
CA GLN A 620 -16.87 -6.10 -29.82
C GLN A 620 -16.56 -6.02 -28.32
N LEU A 621 -16.73 -4.82 -27.74
CA LEU A 621 -16.62 -4.57 -26.30
C LEU A 621 -18.01 -4.59 -25.66
N ASP A 622 -18.18 -5.36 -24.58
CA ASP A 622 -19.37 -5.26 -23.73
C ASP A 622 -19.25 -4.06 -22.78
N LEU A 623 -19.86 -2.94 -23.20
CA LEU A 623 -19.89 -1.69 -22.45
C LEU A 623 -20.63 -1.83 -21.12
N LEU A 624 -21.67 -2.67 -21.05
CA LEU A 624 -22.41 -2.91 -19.82
C LEU A 624 -21.52 -3.62 -18.80
N GLN A 625 -20.82 -4.67 -19.23
CA GLN A 625 -19.85 -5.38 -18.39
C GLN A 625 -18.75 -4.43 -17.89
N LEU A 626 -18.15 -3.66 -18.81
CA LEU A 626 -17.06 -2.73 -18.51
C LEU A 626 -17.47 -1.69 -17.46
N LEU A 627 -18.64 -1.07 -17.63
CA LEU A 627 -19.14 -0.05 -16.71
C LEU A 627 -19.62 -0.65 -15.38
N LEU A 628 -20.22 -1.85 -15.40
CA LEU A 628 -20.68 -2.53 -14.20
C LEU A 628 -19.52 -2.92 -13.28
N ALA A 629 -18.40 -3.38 -13.87
CA ALA A 629 -17.16 -3.70 -13.15
C ALA A 629 -16.54 -2.46 -12.47
N HIS A 630 -16.78 -1.27 -13.01
CA HIS A 630 -16.20 -0.01 -12.52
C HIS A 630 -17.24 0.96 -11.93
N ARG A 631 -18.46 0.49 -11.62
CA ARG A 631 -19.60 1.34 -11.27
C ARG A 631 -19.34 2.33 -10.12
N GLU A 632 -18.49 1.96 -9.16
CA GLU A 632 -18.15 2.78 -8.00
C GLU A 632 -17.25 3.97 -8.36
N SER A 633 -16.46 3.87 -9.43
CA SER A 633 -15.51 4.92 -9.85
C SER A 633 -16.06 5.83 -10.96
N LEU A 634 -17.27 5.57 -11.47
CA LEU A 634 -17.87 6.36 -12.56
C LEU A 634 -18.26 7.77 -12.14
N GLY A 635 -18.58 8.00 -10.87
CA GLY A 635 -18.99 9.32 -10.35
C GLY A 635 -20.25 9.92 -11.00
N VAL A 636 -20.96 9.14 -11.82
CA VAL A 636 -22.24 9.47 -12.47
C VAL A 636 -23.10 8.22 -12.53
N GLU A 637 -24.41 8.37 -12.37
CA GLU A 637 -25.35 7.26 -12.48
C GLU A 637 -25.75 7.02 -13.94
N ILE A 638 -25.75 5.76 -14.36
CA ILE A 638 -26.09 5.33 -15.72
C ILE A 638 -27.36 4.47 -15.65
N MET A 639 -28.24 4.62 -16.64
CA MET A 639 -29.46 3.84 -16.75
C MET A 639 -29.28 2.76 -17.81
N VAL A 640 -29.59 1.52 -17.46
CA VAL A 640 -29.71 0.39 -18.39
C VAL A 640 -31.18 0.27 -18.78
N ARG A 641 -31.49 0.24 -20.07
CA ARG A 641 -32.85 0.23 -20.60
C ARG A 641 -33.04 -0.88 -21.63
N GLY A 642 -34.26 -1.38 -21.76
CA GLY A 642 -34.64 -2.36 -22.78
C GLY A 642 -35.55 -3.46 -22.24
N GLU A 643 -36.10 -4.27 -23.15
CA GLU A 643 -37.00 -5.39 -22.82
C GLU A 643 -36.32 -6.43 -21.93
N GLY A 644 -35.00 -6.62 -22.08
CA GLY A 644 -34.23 -7.51 -21.21
C GLY A 644 -34.26 -7.11 -19.73
N ILE A 645 -34.27 -5.80 -19.44
CA ILE A 645 -34.37 -5.29 -18.07
C ILE A 645 -35.77 -5.50 -17.51
N GLU A 646 -36.81 -5.31 -18.33
CA GLU A 646 -38.18 -5.60 -17.91
C GLU A 646 -38.35 -7.10 -17.58
N ALA A 647 -37.82 -7.97 -18.43
CA ALA A 647 -37.84 -9.42 -18.22
C ALA A 647 -37.08 -9.83 -16.96
N LEU A 648 -35.89 -9.25 -16.71
CA LEU A 648 -35.10 -9.45 -15.50
C LEU A 648 -35.89 -9.05 -14.25
N LEU A 649 -36.52 -7.88 -14.24
CA LEU A 649 -37.31 -7.41 -13.10
C LEU A 649 -38.57 -8.26 -12.88
N LYS A 650 -39.23 -8.72 -13.95
CA LYS A 650 -40.32 -9.72 -13.84
C LYS A 650 -39.80 -11.00 -13.19
N ALA A 651 -38.63 -11.49 -13.58
CA ALA A 651 -38.02 -12.68 -13.00
C ALA A 651 -37.70 -12.49 -11.50
N ARG A 652 -37.11 -11.34 -11.11
CA ARG A 652 -36.86 -11.00 -9.69
C ARG A 652 -38.15 -11.03 -8.86
N VAL A 653 -39.20 -10.38 -9.35
CA VAL A 653 -40.49 -10.34 -8.65
C VAL A 653 -41.14 -11.72 -8.60
N ARG A 654 -41.08 -12.53 -9.67
CA ARG A 654 -41.58 -13.92 -9.64
C ARG A 654 -40.86 -14.77 -8.59
N ALA A 655 -39.54 -14.64 -8.49
CA ALA A 655 -38.74 -15.38 -7.51
C ALA A 655 -39.12 -15.04 -6.07
N GLU A 656 -39.37 -13.76 -5.76
CA GLU A 656 -39.82 -13.33 -4.43
C GLU A 656 -41.20 -13.93 -4.04
N TYR A 657 -42.09 -14.08 -5.01
CA TYR A 657 -43.41 -14.67 -4.81
C TYR A 657 -43.47 -16.17 -5.12
N ALA A 658 -42.33 -16.86 -5.25
CA ALA A 658 -42.29 -18.27 -5.62
C ALA A 658 -43.09 -19.15 -4.62
N ASP A 659 -43.00 -18.84 -3.32
CA ASP A 659 -43.73 -19.55 -2.25
C ASP A 659 -45.21 -19.12 -2.12
N GLN A 660 -45.69 -18.25 -3.01
CA GLN A 660 -47.06 -17.74 -3.03
C GLN A 660 -47.76 -18.08 -4.35
N PRO A 661 -48.23 -19.33 -4.53
CA PRO A 661 -48.91 -19.77 -5.75
C PRO A 661 -50.06 -18.86 -6.21
N GLN A 662 -50.75 -18.22 -5.27
CA GLN A 662 -51.80 -17.23 -5.55
C GLN A 662 -51.30 -15.97 -6.31
N MET A 663 -50.02 -15.66 -6.27
CA MET A 663 -49.46 -14.51 -6.99
C MET A 663 -48.94 -14.90 -8.36
N VAL A 664 -48.23 -16.05 -8.45
CA VAL A 664 -47.45 -16.47 -9.62
C VAL A 664 -48.16 -17.47 -10.54
N GLU A 665 -49.08 -18.30 -10.04
CA GLU A 665 -49.75 -19.30 -10.89
C GLU A 665 -50.79 -18.66 -11.82
N PRO A 666 -50.93 -19.17 -13.06
CA PRO A 666 -52.05 -18.85 -13.92
C PRO A 666 -53.39 -19.09 -13.21
N ARG A 667 -54.39 -18.29 -13.58
CA ARG A 667 -55.75 -18.40 -13.04
C ARG A 667 -56.66 -19.13 -14.00
N VAL A 668 -57.72 -19.71 -13.48
CA VAL A 668 -58.71 -20.41 -14.31
C VAL A 668 -60.03 -19.66 -14.26
N GLU A 669 -60.53 -19.31 -15.43
CA GLU A 669 -61.87 -18.76 -15.63
C GLU A 669 -62.75 -19.90 -16.18
N ILE A 670 -63.87 -20.17 -15.51
CA ILE A 670 -64.77 -21.27 -15.88
C ILE A 670 -66.08 -20.73 -16.46
N SER A 671 -66.70 -21.50 -17.33
CA SER A 671 -68.03 -21.18 -17.86
C SER A 671 -69.12 -21.35 -16.78
N PRO A 672 -70.27 -20.66 -16.91
CA PRO A 672 -71.40 -20.87 -16.02
C PRO A 672 -71.92 -22.31 -16.02
N THR A 673 -71.77 -23.02 -17.15
CA THR A 673 -72.18 -24.43 -17.31
C THR A 673 -71.30 -25.34 -16.47
N LEU A 674 -69.97 -25.20 -16.58
CA LEU A 674 -69.01 -25.96 -15.78
C LEU A 674 -69.17 -25.64 -14.29
N GLY A 675 -69.37 -24.38 -13.95
CA GLY A 675 -69.63 -23.95 -12.59
C GLY A 675 -70.85 -24.62 -11.93
N LYS A 676 -71.97 -24.75 -12.68
CA LYS A 676 -73.15 -25.49 -12.23
C LYS A 676 -72.87 -26.98 -12.06
N LEU A 677 -72.15 -27.59 -13.01
CA LEU A 677 -71.78 -29.01 -12.95
C LEU A 677 -70.93 -29.32 -11.72
N MET A 678 -69.93 -28.47 -11.44
CA MET A 678 -69.06 -28.61 -10.27
C MET A 678 -69.85 -28.47 -8.96
N ALA A 679 -70.75 -27.48 -8.87
CA ALA A 679 -71.61 -27.30 -7.71
C ALA A 679 -72.54 -28.50 -7.49
N GLN A 680 -73.17 -29.03 -8.55
CA GLN A 680 -74.02 -30.21 -8.47
C GLN A 680 -73.23 -31.43 -7.99
N ARG A 681 -72.04 -31.69 -8.57
CA ARG A 681 -71.16 -32.78 -8.16
C ARG A 681 -70.74 -32.67 -6.69
N ARG A 682 -70.38 -31.47 -6.23
CA ARG A 682 -70.00 -31.25 -4.82
C ARG A 682 -71.16 -31.59 -3.87
N VAL A 683 -72.39 -31.19 -4.22
CA VAL A 683 -73.60 -31.50 -3.43
C VAL A 683 -73.90 -32.99 -3.45
N THR A 684 -73.85 -33.65 -4.61
CA THR A 684 -74.07 -35.09 -4.75
C THR A 684 -73.08 -35.92 -3.93
N LEU A 685 -71.82 -35.48 -3.85
CA LEU A 685 -70.77 -36.15 -3.08
C LEU A 685 -70.82 -35.82 -1.57
N GLY A 686 -71.75 -34.97 -1.12
CA GLY A 686 -71.89 -34.60 0.29
C GLY A 686 -70.68 -33.86 0.88
N LEU A 687 -69.84 -33.24 0.05
CA LEU A 687 -68.58 -32.65 0.48
C LEU A 687 -68.82 -31.33 1.24
N SER A 688 -68.45 -31.31 2.53
CA SER A 688 -68.46 -30.08 3.33
C SER A 688 -67.37 -29.11 2.86
N GLN A 689 -67.55 -27.80 3.09
CA GLN A 689 -66.54 -26.81 2.67
C GLN A 689 -65.17 -27.04 3.31
N GLU A 690 -65.14 -27.51 4.57
CA GLU A 690 -63.90 -27.85 5.27
C GLU A 690 -63.20 -29.07 4.64
N ALA A 691 -63.96 -30.08 4.22
CA ALA A 691 -63.41 -31.25 3.53
C ALA A 691 -62.79 -30.86 2.18
N VAL A 692 -63.45 -29.98 1.42
CA VAL A 692 -62.92 -29.46 0.15
C VAL A 692 -61.67 -28.60 0.39
N CYS A 693 -61.66 -27.71 1.39
CA CYS A 693 -60.48 -26.91 1.73
C CYS A 693 -59.26 -27.78 2.05
N ARG A 694 -59.44 -28.83 2.86
CA ARG A 694 -58.39 -29.77 3.24
C ARG A 694 -57.84 -30.53 2.03
N ALA A 695 -58.71 -31.02 1.15
CA ALA A 695 -58.31 -31.79 -0.03
C ALA A 695 -57.64 -30.92 -1.11
N VAL A 696 -58.08 -29.67 -1.29
CA VAL A 696 -57.50 -28.74 -2.26
C VAL A 696 -56.20 -28.10 -1.72
N GLY A 697 -56.05 -28.00 -0.39
CA GLY A 697 -54.86 -27.49 0.29
C GLY A 697 -54.94 -26.01 0.67
N ILE A 698 -56.14 -25.50 1.00
CA ILE A 698 -56.40 -24.09 1.33
C ILE A 698 -56.66 -23.94 2.83
N LYS A 699 -55.94 -23.04 3.50
CA LYS A 699 -55.95 -22.88 4.97
C LYS A 699 -57.18 -22.15 5.54
N GLN A 700 -57.82 -21.27 4.76
CA GLN A 700 -59.03 -20.55 5.17
C GLN A 700 -60.23 -21.05 4.33
N PRO A 701 -61.45 -21.11 4.89
CA PRO A 701 -62.64 -21.41 4.12
C PRO A 701 -62.85 -20.34 3.06
N VAL A 702 -62.40 -20.61 1.83
CA VAL A 702 -62.79 -19.84 0.65
C VAL A 702 -64.14 -20.39 0.23
N THR A 703 -65.11 -19.53 -0.04
CA THR A 703 -66.36 -19.98 -0.65
C THR A 703 -66.07 -20.53 -2.05
N PHE A 704 -65.95 -21.85 -2.19
CA PHE A 704 -65.94 -22.57 -3.47
C PHE A 704 -67.16 -22.19 -4.33
N TYR A 705 -68.23 -21.76 -3.67
CA TYR A 705 -69.38 -21.09 -4.27
C TYR A 705 -68.98 -19.92 -5.21
N ALA A 706 -68.01 -19.08 -4.84
CA ALA A 706 -67.55 -17.99 -5.68
C ALA A 706 -66.77 -18.50 -6.91
N TRP A 707 -66.08 -19.65 -6.81
CA TRP A 707 -65.43 -20.28 -7.96
C TRP A 707 -66.47 -20.89 -8.90
N GLU A 708 -67.43 -21.64 -8.35
CA GLU A 708 -68.55 -22.27 -9.07
C GLU A 708 -69.47 -21.26 -9.76
N LYS A 709 -69.62 -20.06 -9.20
CA LYS A 709 -70.37 -18.96 -9.82
C LYS A 709 -69.56 -18.17 -10.84
N GLY A 710 -68.26 -18.42 -10.96
CA GLY A 710 -67.35 -17.64 -11.81
C GLY A 710 -66.94 -16.28 -11.23
N ASN A 711 -67.36 -15.95 -10.02
CA ASN A 711 -67.09 -14.66 -9.35
C ASN A 711 -65.63 -14.54 -8.86
N SER A 712 -64.91 -15.65 -8.74
CA SER A 712 -63.48 -15.69 -8.37
C SER A 712 -62.75 -16.76 -9.17
N ARG A 713 -61.49 -16.48 -9.52
CA ARG A 713 -60.66 -17.34 -10.38
C ARG A 713 -59.64 -18.14 -9.54
N PRO A 714 -59.80 -19.47 -9.37
CA PRO A 714 -58.80 -20.30 -8.68
C PRO A 714 -57.45 -20.28 -9.38
N THR A 715 -56.38 -20.66 -8.68
CA THR A 715 -55.11 -20.99 -9.33
C THR A 715 -55.27 -22.30 -10.10
N LEU A 716 -54.46 -22.52 -11.14
CA LEU A 716 -54.52 -23.74 -11.94
C LEU A 716 -54.33 -25.01 -11.10
N THR A 717 -53.43 -25.00 -10.11
CA THR A 717 -53.21 -26.13 -9.21
C THR A 717 -54.45 -26.42 -8.36
N HIS A 718 -55.06 -25.39 -7.77
CA HIS A 718 -56.27 -25.57 -6.97
C HIS A 718 -57.48 -26.00 -7.81
N PHE A 719 -57.63 -25.47 -9.03
CA PHE A 719 -58.68 -25.89 -9.96
C PHE A 719 -58.54 -27.37 -10.31
N ARG A 720 -57.33 -27.83 -10.67
CA ARG A 720 -57.07 -29.25 -10.98
C ARG A 720 -57.35 -30.17 -9.79
N ARG A 721 -56.92 -29.79 -8.59
CA ARG A 721 -57.22 -30.55 -7.36
C ARG A 721 -58.72 -30.62 -7.09
N TYR A 722 -59.43 -29.52 -7.30
CA TYR A 722 -60.88 -29.49 -7.10
C TYR A 722 -61.63 -30.35 -8.15
N MET A 723 -61.24 -30.27 -9.42
CA MET A 723 -61.76 -31.13 -10.49
C MET A 723 -61.55 -32.62 -10.18
N SER A 724 -60.34 -32.99 -9.77
CA SER A 724 -60.00 -34.36 -9.39
C SER A 724 -60.83 -34.85 -8.20
N LEU A 725 -61.04 -34.01 -7.17
CA LEU A 725 -61.91 -34.33 -6.04
C LEU A 725 -63.36 -34.59 -6.45
N LEU A 726 -63.85 -33.88 -7.48
CA LEU A 726 -65.20 -34.05 -8.02
C LEU A 726 -65.32 -35.23 -9.01
N GLY A 727 -64.22 -35.94 -9.30
CA GLY A 727 -64.17 -37.03 -10.27
C GLY A 727 -64.36 -36.55 -11.72
N LEU A 728 -64.00 -35.31 -12.01
CA LEU A 728 -64.08 -34.72 -13.35
C LEU A 728 -62.69 -34.65 -13.99
N ASP A 729 -62.56 -35.09 -15.24
CA ASP A 729 -61.33 -34.90 -16.01
C ASP A 729 -61.33 -33.51 -16.66
N ALA A 730 -60.22 -32.80 -16.55
CA ALA A 730 -60.04 -31.48 -17.16
C ALA A 730 -60.02 -31.54 -18.70
N ARG A 731 -59.83 -32.71 -19.31
CA ARG A 731 -59.90 -32.92 -20.76
C ARG A 731 -61.34 -32.92 -21.29
N ASP A 732 -62.29 -33.45 -20.51
CA ASP A 732 -63.70 -33.59 -20.90
C ASP A 732 -64.46 -32.26 -20.90
N VAL A 733 -63.87 -31.23 -20.29
CA VAL A 733 -64.46 -29.89 -20.16
C VAL A 733 -63.51 -28.79 -20.64
N ALA A 734 -62.57 -29.14 -21.53
CA ALA A 734 -61.52 -28.24 -21.99
C ALA A 734 -62.04 -26.97 -22.70
N ASP A 735 -63.22 -27.05 -23.32
CA ASP A 735 -63.92 -25.91 -23.95
C ASP A 735 -64.69 -25.04 -22.93
N GLN A 736 -64.83 -25.50 -21.69
CA GLN A 736 -65.62 -24.84 -20.65
C GLN A 736 -64.79 -24.09 -19.61
N TYR A 737 -63.47 -24.04 -19.75
CA TYR A 737 -62.62 -23.15 -18.96
C TYR A 737 -61.47 -22.58 -19.80
N LYS A 738 -60.95 -21.43 -19.37
CA LYS A 738 -59.79 -20.78 -19.96
C LYS A 738 -58.72 -20.55 -18.89
N ILE A 739 -57.48 -20.92 -19.22
CA ILE A 739 -56.33 -20.51 -18.43
C ILE A 739 -56.04 -19.05 -18.80
N VAL A 740 -56.09 -18.19 -17.80
CA VAL A 740 -55.82 -16.76 -17.92
C VAL A 740 -54.59 -16.40 -17.08
N GLU A 741 -54.08 -15.20 -17.32
CA GLU A 741 -52.88 -14.67 -16.68
C GLU A 741 -52.88 -14.80 -15.15
N SER A 742 -51.69 -14.97 -14.59
CA SER A 742 -51.50 -14.90 -13.15
C SER A 742 -51.89 -13.53 -12.58
N ARG A 743 -52.02 -13.43 -11.25
CA ARG A 743 -52.35 -12.15 -10.62
C ARG A 743 -51.25 -11.12 -10.87
N LEU A 744 -49.97 -11.54 -10.85
CA LEU A 744 -48.82 -10.67 -11.15
C LEU A 744 -48.80 -10.21 -12.61
N GLU A 745 -49.01 -11.11 -13.58
CA GLU A 745 -49.05 -10.74 -15.00
C GLU A 745 -50.18 -9.76 -15.31
N ARG A 746 -51.37 -10.00 -14.76
CA ARG A 746 -52.48 -9.05 -14.91
C ARG A 746 -52.14 -7.68 -14.33
N VAL A 747 -51.44 -7.63 -13.19
CA VAL A 747 -50.97 -6.35 -12.60
C VAL A 747 -50.00 -5.68 -13.55
N TRP A 748 -49.05 -6.41 -14.14
CA TRP A 748 -48.09 -5.83 -15.09
C TRP A 748 -48.74 -5.34 -16.38
N ASN A 749 -49.79 -6.01 -16.84
CA ASN A 749 -50.51 -5.65 -18.06
C ASN A 749 -51.55 -4.53 -17.86
N SER A 750 -52.01 -4.29 -16.62
CA SER A 750 -53.02 -3.27 -16.30
C SER A 750 -52.47 -2.05 -15.54
N GLN A 751 -51.26 -2.13 -14.99
CA GLN A 751 -50.62 -1.00 -14.31
C GLN A 751 -50.24 0.10 -15.31
N TYR A 752 -50.32 1.36 -14.87
CA TYR A 752 -49.87 2.50 -15.65
C TYR A 752 -48.37 2.40 -15.98
N THR A 753 -48.04 2.39 -17.27
CA THR A 753 -46.69 2.35 -17.78
C THR A 753 -45.96 3.66 -17.45
N GLY A 754 -44.92 3.58 -16.61
CA GLY A 754 -44.05 4.72 -16.30
C GLY A 754 -44.11 5.26 -14.86
N ALA A 755 -44.99 4.73 -14.00
CA ALA A 755 -44.98 5.15 -12.60
C ALA A 755 -43.65 4.76 -11.91
N PRO A 756 -42.91 5.68 -11.28
CA PRO A 756 -41.60 5.39 -10.68
C PRO A 756 -41.64 4.33 -9.57
N ARG A 757 -42.79 4.18 -8.92
CA ARG A 757 -43.07 3.19 -7.87
C ARG A 757 -43.28 1.76 -8.41
N ASN A 758 -43.40 1.58 -9.73
CA ASN A 758 -43.56 0.24 -10.30
C ASN A 758 -42.30 -0.58 -10.07
N ARG A 759 -42.48 -1.81 -9.59
CA ARG A 759 -41.38 -2.75 -9.35
C ARG A 759 -40.82 -3.36 -10.64
N VAL A 760 -41.63 -3.40 -11.69
CA VAL A 760 -41.26 -3.86 -13.04
C VAL A 760 -41.32 -2.68 -13.98
N ARG A 761 -40.18 -2.39 -14.62
CA ARG A 761 -39.94 -1.23 -15.48
C ARG A 761 -38.98 -1.64 -16.62
N PRO A 762 -39.03 -1.00 -17.79
CA PRO A 762 -38.09 -1.28 -18.89
C PRO A 762 -36.72 -0.58 -18.70
N TYR A 763 -36.38 -0.24 -17.45
CA TYR A 763 -35.14 0.43 -17.10
C TYR A 763 -34.73 0.17 -15.65
N LEU A 764 -33.43 0.24 -15.39
CA LEU A 764 -32.80 0.03 -14.09
C LEU A 764 -31.55 0.92 -13.98
N ARG A 765 -31.20 1.36 -12.78
CA ARG A 765 -29.89 2.00 -12.55
C ARG A 765 -28.79 0.95 -12.66
N LEU A 766 -27.65 1.31 -13.22
CA LEU A 766 -26.48 0.43 -13.29
C LEU A 766 -26.06 -0.03 -11.88
N SER A 767 -26.18 0.85 -10.88
CA SER A 767 -25.93 0.55 -9.47
C SER A 767 -26.88 -0.52 -8.86
N GLU A 768 -28.06 -0.73 -9.45
CA GLU A 768 -29.06 -1.71 -9.00
C GLU A 768 -28.94 -3.07 -9.73
N LEU A 769 -28.05 -3.19 -10.73
CA LEU A 769 -27.80 -4.42 -11.48
C LEU A 769 -26.72 -5.26 -10.76
N ARG A 770 -26.98 -6.55 -10.54
CA ARG A 770 -26.02 -7.46 -9.91
C ARG A 770 -25.13 -8.09 -10.99
N ALA A 771 -23.85 -8.32 -10.68
CA ALA A 771 -22.89 -8.88 -11.63
C ALA A 771 -23.33 -10.25 -12.19
N GLU A 772 -23.94 -11.09 -11.33
CA GLU A 772 -24.48 -12.41 -11.70
C GLU A 772 -25.62 -12.34 -12.74
N GLU A 773 -26.32 -11.19 -12.82
CA GLU A 773 -27.43 -11.00 -13.76
C GLU A 773 -26.97 -10.55 -15.14
N LEU A 774 -25.68 -10.29 -15.33
CA LEU A 774 -25.14 -9.93 -16.63
C LEU A 774 -25.37 -11.06 -17.65
N GLN A 775 -25.14 -12.31 -17.22
CA GLN A 775 -25.41 -13.50 -18.04
C GLN A 775 -26.88 -13.64 -18.43
N TRP A 776 -27.81 -13.18 -17.57
CA TRP A 776 -29.25 -13.20 -17.90
C TRP A 776 -29.57 -12.27 -19.07
N LEU A 777 -28.85 -11.14 -19.16
CA LEU A 777 -29.05 -10.16 -20.21
C LEU A 777 -28.40 -10.58 -21.54
N ASP A 778 -27.64 -11.68 -21.56
CA ASP A 778 -27.10 -12.22 -22.80
C ASP A 778 -28.24 -12.69 -23.71
N GLY A 779 -28.18 -12.31 -24.99
CA GLY A 779 -29.27 -12.53 -25.94
C GLY A 779 -30.46 -11.56 -25.83
N HIS A 780 -30.47 -10.63 -24.87
CA HIS A 780 -31.49 -9.60 -24.77
C HIS A 780 -30.94 -8.22 -25.18
N ALA A 781 -31.72 -7.49 -26.00
CA ALA A 781 -31.35 -6.14 -26.40
C ALA A 781 -31.45 -5.17 -25.21
N VAL A 782 -30.32 -4.57 -24.84
CA VAL A 782 -30.24 -3.52 -23.83
C VAL A 782 -29.33 -2.39 -24.30
N VAL A 783 -29.69 -1.17 -23.90
CA VAL A 783 -28.95 0.06 -24.19
C VAL A 783 -28.63 0.78 -22.89
N LEU A 784 -27.59 1.62 -22.94
CA LEU A 784 -27.15 2.44 -21.83
C LEU A 784 -27.46 3.91 -22.12
N THR A 785 -27.99 4.62 -21.14
CA THR A 785 -28.40 6.03 -21.28
C THR A 785 -27.96 6.84 -20.07
N PRO A 786 -27.76 8.17 -20.23
CA PRO A 786 -27.70 9.09 -19.10
C PRO A 786 -28.98 9.04 -18.25
N LEU A 787 -28.87 9.40 -16.95
CA LEU A 787 -29.99 9.36 -16.01
C LEU A 787 -31.26 10.07 -16.51
N HIS A 788 -31.12 11.24 -17.12
CA HIS A 788 -32.23 12.12 -17.52
C HIS A 788 -32.51 12.17 -19.03
N TYR A 789 -31.71 11.48 -19.87
CA TYR A 789 -31.77 11.59 -21.32
C TYR A 789 -31.92 10.21 -21.96
N ALA A 790 -33.14 9.67 -21.96
CA ALA A 790 -33.43 8.32 -22.47
C ALA A 790 -33.28 8.20 -24.00
N ASP A 791 -33.38 9.32 -24.72
CA ASP A 791 -33.18 9.46 -26.16
C ASP A 791 -31.71 9.37 -26.58
N GLN A 792 -30.77 9.53 -25.63
CA GLN A 792 -29.33 9.45 -25.89
C GLN A 792 -28.77 8.06 -25.55
N ALA A 793 -29.37 7.03 -26.17
CA ALA A 793 -29.00 5.64 -25.98
C ALA A 793 -27.69 5.29 -26.68
N VAL A 794 -26.85 4.52 -25.98
CA VAL A 794 -25.60 3.94 -26.46
C VAL A 794 -25.75 2.42 -26.46
N PRO A 795 -25.37 1.70 -27.53
CA PRO A 795 -25.47 0.24 -27.58
C PRO A 795 -24.62 -0.44 -26.49
N ARG A 796 -25.07 -1.61 -26.00
CA ARG A 796 -24.28 -2.44 -25.07
C ARG A 796 -22.98 -2.92 -25.69
N PHE A 797 -23.03 -3.37 -26.93
CA PHE A 797 -21.86 -3.91 -27.63
C PHE A 797 -21.30 -2.85 -28.57
N ILE A 798 -20.08 -2.42 -28.29
CA ILE A 798 -19.37 -1.43 -29.10
C ILE A 798 -18.46 -2.17 -30.09
N PRO A 799 -18.58 -1.94 -31.42
CA PRO A 799 -17.73 -2.63 -32.39
C PRO A 799 -16.26 -2.21 -32.22
N VAL A 800 -15.35 -3.18 -32.32
CA VAL A 800 -13.90 -2.92 -32.38
C VAL A 800 -13.47 -3.00 -33.83
N ASP A 801 -13.58 -1.86 -34.49
CA ASP A 801 -13.31 -1.68 -35.92
C ASP A 801 -12.50 -0.40 -36.18
N GLU A 802 -12.25 -0.10 -37.46
CA GLU A 802 -11.47 1.07 -37.85
C GLU A 802 -12.06 2.39 -37.32
N ALA A 803 -13.39 2.49 -37.24
CA ALA A 803 -14.06 3.69 -36.75
C ALA A 803 -13.80 3.91 -35.26
N LEU A 804 -13.94 2.88 -34.42
CA LEU A 804 -13.59 3.00 -33.00
C LEU A 804 -12.10 3.35 -32.84
N MET A 805 -11.22 2.65 -33.57
CA MET A 805 -9.78 2.85 -33.43
C MET A 805 -9.35 4.26 -33.86
N LEU A 806 -9.93 4.78 -34.96
CA LEU A 806 -9.75 6.16 -35.39
C LEU A 806 -10.15 7.15 -34.29
N LEU A 807 -11.33 6.97 -33.68
CA LEU A 807 -11.81 7.83 -32.59
C LEU A 807 -10.88 7.81 -31.38
N LEU A 808 -10.39 6.64 -30.98
CA LEU A 808 -9.45 6.50 -29.88
C LEU A 808 -8.12 7.21 -30.22
N GLY A 809 -7.64 7.11 -31.46
CA GLY A 809 -6.47 7.81 -31.96
C GLY A 809 -6.61 9.33 -31.88
N VAL A 810 -7.67 9.87 -32.47
CA VAL A 810 -7.97 11.31 -32.44
C VAL A 810 -8.19 11.80 -31.01
N PHE A 811 -8.85 11.01 -30.16
CA PHE A 811 -9.01 11.36 -28.74
C PHE A 811 -7.67 11.38 -28.01
N THR A 812 -6.74 10.49 -28.34
CA THR A 812 -5.39 10.46 -27.76
C THR A 812 -4.67 11.79 -28.04
N ALA A 813 -4.68 12.23 -29.30
CA ALA A 813 -4.08 13.51 -29.71
C ALA A 813 -4.83 14.72 -29.13
N GLU A 814 -6.07 14.96 -29.55
CA GLU A 814 -6.79 16.22 -29.33
C GLU A 814 -8.01 16.12 -28.42
N GLY A 815 -8.26 14.94 -27.87
CA GLY A 815 -9.42 14.66 -27.03
C GLY A 815 -9.36 15.31 -25.64
N SER A 816 -10.50 15.65 -25.06
CA SER A 816 -10.59 15.93 -23.63
C SER A 816 -11.96 15.56 -23.07
N LEU A 817 -12.02 15.26 -21.78
CA LEU A 817 -13.28 15.16 -21.06
C LEU A 817 -13.63 16.52 -20.48
N SER A 818 -14.90 16.87 -20.53
CA SER A 818 -15.44 18.09 -19.92
C SER A 818 -15.97 17.80 -18.52
N GLN A 819 -15.99 18.83 -17.66
CA GLN A 819 -16.60 18.77 -16.32
C GLN A 819 -18.09 18.39 -16.36
N ARG A 820 -18.79 18.68 -17.46
CA ARG A 820 -20.20 18.33 -17.66
C ARG A 820 -20.39 16.91 -18.18
N GLY A 821 -19.34 16.08 -18.21
CA GLY A 821 -19.44 14.67 -18.60
C GLY A 821 -19.67 14.43 -20.09
N GLY A 822 -19.12 15.31 -20.94
CA GLY A 822 -19.04 15.12 -22.39
C GLY A 822 -17.62 14.96 -22.90
N VAL A 823 -17.48 14.29 -24.04
CA VAL A 823 -16.22 14.13 -24.81
C VAL A 823 -16.07 15.32 -25.76
N ARG A 824 -14.86 15.88 -25.84
CA ARG A 824 -14.52 16.99 -26.74
C ARG A 824 -13.33 16.63 -27.60
N PHE A 825 -13.34 17.08 -28.84
CA PHE A 825 -12.23 17.00 -29.80
C PHE A 825 -11.95 18.42 -30.28
N ALA A 826 -10.72 18.90 -30.08
CA ALA A 826 -10.26 20.14 -30.71
C ALA A 826 -9.88 19.82 -32.16
N ILE A 827 -10.47 20.50 -33.13
CA ILE A 827 -10.16 20.27 -34.55
C ILE A 827 -9.80 21.60 -35.20
N GLY A 828 -8.55 21.68 -35.66
CA GLY A 828 -8.01 22.84 -36.38
C GLY A 828 -8.90 23.26 -37.55
N SER A 829 -8.89 24.56 -37.89
CA SER A 829 -9.62 25.10 -39.05
C SER A 829 -9.23 24.43 -40.38
N ASN A 830 -8.02 23.89 -40.46
CA ASN A 830 -7.47 23.24 -41.65
C ASN A 830 -7.82 21.75 -41.75
N ASN A 831 -8.41 21.15 -40.69
CA ASN A 831 -8.70 19.71 -40.60
C ASN A 831 -10.20 19.42 -40.74
N HIS A 832 -10.88 20.08 -41.69
CA HIS A 832 -12.33 19.97 -41.84
C HIS A 832 -12.80 18.56 -42.25
N SER A 833 -12.03 17.87 -43.09
CA SER A 833 -12.32 16.48 -43.51
C SER A 833 -12.28 15.50 -42.33
N LEU A 834 -11.31 15.67 -41.42
CA LEU A 834 -11.20 14.87 -40.20
C LEU A 834 -12.43 15.06 -39.30
N ALA A 835 -12.98 16.27 -39.20
CA ALA A 835 -14.18 16.50 -38.39
C ALA A 835 -15.40 15.72 -38.88
N LEU A 836 -15.58 15.58 -40.20
CA LEU A 836 -16.66 14.79 -40.78
C LEU A 836 -16.48 13.30 -40.48
N GLU A 837 -15.26 12.81 -40.64
CA GLU A 837 -14.91 11.42 -40.40
C GLU A 837 -15.07 11.02 -38.92
N VAL A 838 -14.65 11.89 -38.00
CA VAL A 838 -14.84 11.67 -36.55
C VAL A 838 -16.33 11.74 -36.18
N ALA A 839 -17.13 12.62 -36.80
CA ALA A 839 -18.57 12.68 -36.57
C ALA A 839 -19.29 11.40 -37.05
N GLU A 840 -18.92 10.89 -38.24
CA GLU A 840 -19.44 9.63 -38.78
C GLU A 840 -19.03 8.45 -37.91
N ALA A 841 -17.78 8.40 -37.47
CA ALA A 841 -17.31 7.36 -36.56
C ALA A 841 -18.05 7.41 -35.22
N ILE A 842 -18.33 8.59 -34.63
CA ILE A 842 -19.13 8.69 -33.40
C ILE A 842 -20.55 8.14 -33.62
N ARG A 843 -21.17 8.44 -34.77
CA ARG A 843 -22.50 7.92 -35.12
C ARG A 843 -22.48 6.40 -35.26
N HIS A 844 -21.48 5.85 -35.94
CA HIS A 844 -21.32 4.41 -36.14
C HIS A 844 -21.08 3.67 -34.81
N VAL A 845 -20.16 4.16 -33.99
CA VAL A 845 -19.72 3.49 -32.75
C VAL A 845 -20.74 3.64 -31.62
N PHE A 846 -21.33 4.83 -31.45
CA PHE A 846 -22.18 5.14 -30.30
C PHE A 846 -23.65 5.40 -30.65
N GLY A 847 -24.01 5.54 -31.93
CA GLY A 847 -25.37 5.90 -32.34
C GLY A 847 -25.74 7.36 -32.02
N LEU A 848 -24.76 8.24 -31.78
CA LEU A 848 -24.99 9.62 -31.35
C LEU A 848 -24.49 10.63 -32.38
N GLU A 849 -25.13 11.80 -32.40
CA GLU A 849 -24.67 12.94 -33.20
C GLU A 849 -23.70 13.82 -32.41
N ALA A 850 -22.58 14.16 -33.03
CA ALA A 850 -21.63 15.12 -32.49
C ALA A 850 -22.07 16.56 -32.81
N ARG A 851 -21.88 17.49 -31.87
CA ARG A 851 -22.17 18.92 -32.08
C ARG A 851 -20.88 19.72 -32.26
N THR A 852 -20.84 20.54 -33.30
CA THR A 852 -19.70 21.40 -33.60
C THR A 852 -19.95 22.81 -33.10
N TYR A 853 -18.97 23.38 -32.41
CA TYR A 853 -18.98 24.74 -31.87
C TYR A 853 -17.81 25.53 -32.46
N GLN A 854 -18.08 26.75 -32.91
CA GLN A 854 -17.07 27.69 -33.40
C GLN A 854 -17.07 28.91 -32.50
N TYR A 855 -15.88 29.32 -32.04
CA TYR A 855 -15.70 30.48 -31.16
C TYR A 855 -14.72 31.45 -31.83
N ASP A 856 -14.97 32.75 -31.74
CA ASP A 856 -14.07 33.76 -32.32
C ASP A 856 -12.67 33.66 -31.70
N GLY A 857 -11.66 33.55 -32.57
CA GLY A 857 -10.25 33.47 -32.17
C GLY A 857 -9.81 32.16 -31.50
N ARG A 858 -10.64 31.09 -31.52
CA ARG A 858 -10.27 29.76 -30.99
C ARG A 858 -10.51 28.65 -32.02
N VAL A 859 -9.82 27.52 -31.81
CA VAL A 859 -9.98 26.30 -32.61
C VAL A 859 -11.42 25.78 -32.52
N ARG A 860 -11.96 25.26 -33.63
CA ARG A 860 -13.30 24.67 -33.70
C ARG A 860 -13.35 23.43 -32.81
N GLU A 861 -14.40 23.30 -32.00
CA GLU A 861 -14.54 22.17 -31.08
C GLU A 861 -15.72 21.28 -31.48
N MET A 862 -15.50 19.98 -31.57
CA MET A 862 -16.56 19.00 -31.69
C MET A 862 -16.83 18.34 -30.32
N ARG A 863 -18.10 18.20 -29.95
CA ARG A 863 -18.49 17.69 -28.62
C ARG A 863 -19.59 16.64 -28.70
N VAL A 864 -19.45 15.59 -27.89
CA VAL A 864 -20.47 14.59 -27.58
C VAL A 864 -20.83 14.72 -26.11
N VAL A 865 -22.01 15.25 -25.81
CA VAL A 865 -22.47 15.45 -24.43
C VAL A 865 -23.27 14.23 -24.00
N ASN A 866 -22.58 13.15 -23.65
CA ASN A 866 -23.20 11.92 -23.16
C ASN A 866 -22.32 11.29 -22.06
N HIS A 867 -22.91 11.11 -20.87
CA HIS A 867 -22.22 10.57 -19.69
C HIS A 867 -21.73 9.13 -19.87
N VAL A 868 -22.43 8.32 -20.66
CA VAL A 868 -22.04 6.92 -20.96
C VAL A 868 -20.79 6.92 -21.83
N VAL A 869 -20.77 7.71 -22.90
CA VAL A 869 -19.59 7.85 -23.78
C VAL A 869 -18.41 8.45 -23.02
N ALA A 870 -18.65 9.48 -22.20
CA ALA A 870 -17.59 10.06 -21.37
C ALA A 870 -17.04 9.04 -20.35
N ALA A 871 -17.87 8.18 -19.78
CA ALA A 871 -17.44 7.09 -18.90
C ALA A 871 -16.61 6.04 -19.66
N PHE A 872 -17.01 5.67 -20.87
CA PHE A 872 -16.26 4.76 -21.75
C PHE A 872 -14.83 5.26 -22.01
N PHE A 873 -14.70 6.50 -22.50
CA PHE A 873 -13.38 7.11 -22.73
C PHE A 873 -12.59 7.27 -21.42
N ARG A 874 -13.26 7.56 -20.31
CA ARG A 874 -12.59 7.67 -19.01
C ARG A 874 -11.90 6.38 -18.60
N LEU A 875 -12.62 5.26 -18.71
CA LEU A 875 -12.11 3.95 -18.34
C LEU A 875 -10.98 3.50 -19.26
N LEU A 876 -11.16 3.63 -20.58
CA LEU A 876 -10.14 3.21 -21.54
C LEU A 876 -8.81 3.99 -21.41
N PHE A 877 -8.88 5.29 -21.13
CA PHE A 877 -7.69 6.15 -21.08
C PHE A 877 -7.12 6.34 -19.67
N GLY A 878 -7.78 5.80 -18.64
CA GLY A 878 -7.38 5.97 -17.23
C GLY A 878 -7.35 7.44 -16.76
N VAL A 879 -8.16 8.31 -17.38
CA VAL A 879 -8.14 9.76 -17.12
C VAL A 879 -9.18 10.15 -16.08
N GLY A 880 -8.88 11.14 -15.24
CA GLY A 880 -9.91 11.82 -14.44
C GLY A 880 -10.75 12.78 -15.31
N PRO A 881 -11.84 13.36 -14.79
CA PRO A 881 -12.77 14.20 -15.56
C PRO A 881 -12.19 15.49 -16.17
N ILE A 882 -10.94 15.87 -15.86
CA ILE A 882 -10.39 17.20 -16.19
C ILE A 882 -8.95 17.17 -16.76
N ARG A 883 -8.19 16.06 -16.67
CA ARG A 883 -6.74 16.05 -16.99
C ARG A 883 -6.41 15.27 -18.26
N ALA A 884 -6.42 15.96 -19.40
CA ALA A 884 -5.99 15.42 -20.70
C ALA A 884 -4.48 15.09 -20.76
N SER A 885 -3.65 15.77 -19.96
CA SER A 885 -2.19 15.56 -19.91
C SER A 885 -1.74 14.23 -19.29
N ARG A 886 -2.68 13.38 -18.87
CA ARG A 886 -2.42 12.07 -18.24
C ARG A 886 -3.05 10.90 -19.02
N LYS A 887 -3.51 11.14 -20.25
CA LYS A 887 -4.04 10.07 -21.12
C LYS A 887 -2.98 8.98 -21.29
N ARG A 888 -3.43 7.73 -21.23
CA ARG A 888 -2.64 6.56 -21.61
C ARG A 888 -3.21 5.98 -22.89
N ILE A 889 -2.37 5.33 -23.70
CA ILE A 889 -2.87 4.54 -24.82
C ILE A 889 -3.66 3.37 -24.22
N PRO A 890 -4.92 3.13 -24.62
CA PRO A 890 -5.72 2.04 -24.09
C PRO A 890 -5.11 0.68 -24.42
N ASP A 891 -5.16 -0.28 -23.49
CA ASP A 891 -4.65 -1.64 -23.71
C ASP A 891 -5.29 -2.33 -24.92
N LEU A 892 -6.53 -1.96 -25.27
CA LEU A 892 -7.22 -2.41 -26.48
C LEU A 892 -6.35 -2.23 -27.75
N VAL A 893 -5.60 -1.14 -27.84
CA VAL A 893 -4.75 -0.84 -29.01
C VAL A 893 -3.66 -1.91 -29.20
N TYR A 894 -3.17 -2.51 -28.11
CA TYR A 894 -2.15 -3.56 -28.13
C TYR A 894 -2.73 -4.97 -28.34
N ASN A 895 -4.05 -5.10 -28.49
CA ASN A 895 -4.75 -6.37 -28.59
C ASN A 895 -5.65 -6.47 -29.82
N VAL A 896 -5.42 -5.62 -30.82
CA VAL A 896 -6.11 -5.66 -32.11
C VAL A 896 -5.13 -5.94 -33.25
N PRO A 897 -5.61 -6.43 -34.41
CA PRO A 897 -4.78 -6.66 -35.58
C PRO A 897 -4.07 -5.38 -36.08
N PRO A 898 -2.92 -5.51 -36.78
CA PRO A 898 -2.16 -4.36 -37.27
C PRO A 898 -2.96 -3.35 -38.10
N GLU A 899 -3.98 -3.79 -38.83
CA GLU A 899 -4.86 -2.92 -39.63
C GLU A 899 -5.63 -1.95 -38.73
N LEU A 900 -6.13 -2.43 -37.60
CA LEU A 900 -6.84 -1.64 -36.61
C LEU A 900 -5.89 -0.73 -35.81
N GLN A 901 -4.66 -1.18 -35.55
CA GLN A 901 -3.62 -0.32 -34.97
C GLN A 901 -3.25 0.83 -35.90
N LEU A 902 -3.19 0.57 -37.21
CA LEU A 902 -2.94 1.60 -38.20
C LEU A 902 -4.06 2.64 -38.23
N ALA A 903 -5.32 2.23 -38.10
CA ALA A 903 -6.46 3.15 -37.97
C ALA A 903 -6.32 4.07 -36.74
N PHE A 904 -5.90 3.51 -35.59
CA PHE A 904 -5.60 4.31 -34.39
C PHE A 904 -4.45 5.30 -34.62
N LEU A 905 -3.33 4.84 -35.19
CA LEU A 905 -2.18 5.69 -35.47
C LEU A 905 -2.55 6.80 -36.47
N ARG A 906 -3.34 6.49 -37.50
CA ARG A 906 -3.87 7.48 -38.43
C ARG A 906 -4.68 8.55 -37.69
N GLY A 907 -5.58 8.16 -36.80
CA GLY A 907 -6.33 9.11 -35.98
C GLY A 907 -5.44 9.96 -35.08
N TYR A 908 -4.42 9.36 -34.46
CA TYR A 908 -3.46 10.07 -33.62
C TYR A 908 -2.65 11.11 -34.41
N PHE A 909 -2.07 10.71 -35.55
CA PHE A 909 -1.25 11.60 -36.38
C PHE A 909 -2.06 12.71 -37.05
N LEU A 910 -3.29 12.43 -37.50
CA LEU A 910 -4.16 13.47 -38.07
C LEU A 910 -4.72 14.43 -37.00
N GLY A 911 -4.77 14.00 -35.74
CA GLY A 911 -5.24 14.82 -34.62
C GLY A 911 -4.23 15.91 -34.24
N ASP A 912 -2.96 15.56 -34.09
CA ASP A 912 -1.88 16.45 -33.56
C ASP A 912 -1.44 17.58 -34.52
N GLY A 913 -2.09 17.70 -35.69
CA GLY A 913 -1.79 18.70 -36.71
C GLY A 913 -1.07 18.14 -37.92
#